data_AF-A0A2H0LIE5-F1
#
_entry.id   AF-A0A2H0LIE5-F1
#
_cell.length_a   1.000
_cell.length_b   1.000
_cell.length_c   1.000
_cell.angle_alpha   90.00
_cell.angle_beta   90.00
_cell.angle_gamma   90.00
#
_symmetry.space_group_name_H-M   'P 1'
#
loop_
_entity.id
_entity.type
_entity.pdbx_description
1 polymer ?
#
loop_
_entity_poly.entity_id
_entity_poly.type
_entity_poly.pdbx_seq_one_letter_code
_entity_poly.pdbx_strand_id
1 'polypeptide(L)'
;MPQRQIISLATFVLVAGVLAGANTVNASDLQPDSASQRKAFARGRLLVKFKPSLTECAHCLLVQGRQFQPSLSDRSSSLDLLNRRANVLGARSVLGGRHQRSVLEARQQRQQRNQEVAAKFARRSQRRSSAEPPPDLSNLYFLEVPDDTDLEALAERYRQDPHVAYAQPDYQVTIQFTPNDPYYHSADSWNQTYDDLWGLKRMQLGPAWDVAQGEGVVVAVVDTGVDGTHPDMAMNMWANPGELPGNQVDDDSNGFIDDVNGWDFAYDDADPTDDFGHGTHVAGTIAAVGNNGVGIIGVAPRARLMAVKGLDQEGSGYISDLAAAIVYAADNGADVINNSWGCVGPCPDDEAVKDAVRYAHSQGVVVVFAAGNDHLDVSLYSPQNMTDHKPIVVGASRPDDALTSFSNFGLLTDVIAPGGGYDVGPPGFEPSRNILSLKSSQIHSAMTGGGKLVVGQRYVRQAGTSMSAPHVAGLAALVISHHPSFTNDQVRQAIRASADDVGAQGFDPITGAGRVNAAAALAIDSVLDTQILEPELGAEASQSDGPVTIRGTAAGPEFARYELLYQRDGSGMGSVTIQPSVSTPVIGGVLGTWDIGSLLDGLYTLRLLATDTAGHIFEEATQVLLEAVPARRLTTAAAHAQTPNVSGDRVVWTDFRSGDPQVYLYDLSTNTERRLSGPAGIADLPAISGDLVVWKDFVGGRLNVAVYDLTTNTRRVITPNSGTNDPSAISGNRVVWTDSRHGNREIYLYDVSTNTERRITQHSGRQEVPAISGDRIVWLDSRHGKSEVYLYDLSTNTQRRITKNNIWEAQVAIAGDYIVWTGYPADNISDIYLYDLTTNTERRITTDPGEQRDPAVWGQRIAWTDFRNGLADVYLYDMLTGTEERLTAHASRQNTPAIWQDRVVFRDARHGKGDIYLKELRTNSRPELEPVADQAATAGALLVVPVVAHDADADLVTFSAIGQPAGAGVYPRGDVSQNGAVDQADVTLVGACANGTASCSLEQRHLGDVANMAGAYQPDGQLTVHDRDAIQLLVNEHAHVSGNSSIAELGNTALVLWRPTLLQVDDMPYQLTVRATDPEGAFGEALVRIDVNAAPGAVNLIANGGFEEGKTGWSGWGTTAAPSTDTSYTGRQSARFSLGTGSSKRLSCPLVSVTAGRAYRVYASLKTASLGSKRAYVELRWKKPGGSLIRTDVIAPVTGTTDWVRNLTTVVAPAGSAKLDLTLVTDPGTGTAYFDAIRVE
;
A
#
# COMPACT_ATOMS: atom_id res chain seq x y z
N MET A 1 49.32 -39.67 -60.41
CA MET A 1 49.62 -41.00 -61.01
C MET A 1 49.47 -42.08 -59.93
N PRO A 2 49.40 -43.38 -60.26
CA PRO A 2 48.53 -44.36 -59.57
C PRO A 2 49.21 -45.06 -58.36
N GLN A 3 48.61 -45.97 -57.57
CA GLN A 3 47.50 -46.95 -57.76
C GLN A 3 46.56 -46.96 -56.51
N ARG A 4 45.23 -47.19 -56.56
CA ARG A 4 44.39 -48.32 -57.07
C ARG A 4 44.64 -49.64 -56.31
N GLN A 5 43.67 -50.48 -55.90
CA GLN A 5 42.18 -50.52 -55.82
C GLN A 5 41.82 -51.52 -54.66
N ILE A 6 40.62 -51.69 -54.09
CA ILE A 6 39.34 -52.23 -54.63
C ILE A 6 38.19 -52.04 -53.59
N ILE A 7 37.03 -51.49 -54.02
CA ILE A 7 35.58 -51.88 -53.80
C ILE A 7 35.18 -52.48 -52.40
N SER A 8 34.10 -52.09 -51.68
CA SER A 8 32.78 -51.54 -52.09
C SER A 8 32.06 -50.59 -51.09
N LEU A 9 30.92 -50.04 -51.55
CA LEU A 9 29.95 -49.05 -51.05
C LEU A 9 29.55 -48.96 -49.55
N ALA A 10 29.32 -47.70 -49.13
CA ALA A 10 28.20 -47.13 -48.33
C ALA A 10 28.00 -47.56 -46.83
N THR A 11 27.72 -46.66 -45.86
CA THR A 11 27.37 -45.21 -45.93
C THR A 11 28.06 -44.39 -44.81
N PHE A 12 28.46 -43.15 -45.15
CA PHE A 12 28.90 -42.03 -44.28
C PHE A 12 27.86 -41.66 -43.18
N VAL A 13 28.10 -40.89 -42.11
CA VAL A 13 28.90 -39.66 -41.79
C VAL A 13 29.25 -39.70 -40.29
N LEU A 14 30.43 -39.38 -39.68
CA LEU A 14 31.79 -38.99 -40.10
C LEU A 14 31.96 -37.61 -40.78
N VAL A 15 32.73 -36.63 -40.26
CA VAL A 15 33.92 -36.66 -39.36
C VAL A 15 34.03 -35.43 -38.43
N ALA A 16 34.73 -35.61 -37.30
CA ALA A 16 35.32 -34.63 -36.38
C ALA A 16 36.43 -33.71 -36.98
N GLY A 17 37.00 -32.79 -36.18
CA GLY A 17 38.36 -32.25 -36.48
C GLY A 17 38.79 -30.89 -35.88
N VAL A 18 39.79 -30.93 -34.99
CA VAL A 18 40.96 -30.01 -34.90
C VAL A 18 40.76 -28.50 -34.62
N LEU A 19 41.13 -28.11 -33.39
CA LEU A 19 41.89 -26.92 -32.93
C LEU A 19 41.66 -25.49 -33.50
N ALA A 20 41.64 -24.56 -32.53
CA ALA A 20 42.11 -23.17 -32.61
C ALA A 20 41.30 -22.14 -33.42
N GLY A 21 40.26 -21.59 -32.78
CA GLY A 21 39.81 -20.20 -32.96
C GLY A 21 39.74 -19.53 -31.59
N ALA A 22 40.52 -18.48 -31.36
CA ALA A 22 40.59 -17.84 -30.04
C ALA A 22 39.56 -16.70 -29.91
N ASN A 23 38.87 -16.64 -28.77
CA ASN A 23 38.33 -15.40 -28.23
C ASN A 23 38.96 -15.19 -26.85
N THR A 24 39.75 -14.13 -26.73
CA THR A 24 40.35 -13.71 -25.46
C THR A 24 39.30 -13.02 -24.60
N VAL A 25 38.86 -13.66 -23.52
CA VAL A 25 38.33 -12.91 -22.38
C VAL A 25 39.52 -12.16 -21.79
N ASN A 26 39.42 -10.83 -21.71
CA ASN A 26 40.50 -10.01 -21.18
C ASN A 26 40.61 -10.21 -19.66
N ALA A 27 41.81 -10.56 -19.18
CA ALA A 27 42.09 -10.71 -17.74
C ALA A 27 42.28 -9.35 -17.04
N SER A 28 41.45 -8.36 -17.38
CA SER A 28 41.46 -6.99 -16.86
C SER A 28 40.13 -6.55 -16.25
N ASP A 29 39.02 -7.23 -16.58
CA ASP A 29 37.68 -6.87 -16.11
C ASP A 29 37.34 -7.53 -14.75
N LEU A 30 38.38 -7.99 -14.04
CA LEU A 30 38.36 -8.36 -12.63
C LEU A 30 39.15 -7.31 -11.83
N GLN A 31 38.57 -6.12 -11.66
CA GLN A 31 39.01 -5.26 -10.55
C GLN A 31 38.51 -5.84 -9.22
N PRO A 32 39.28 -5.67 -8.12
CA PRO A 32 39.10 -6.48 -6.91
C PRO A 32 38.10 -5.85 -5.96
N ASP A 33 36.93 -6.48 -5.81
CA ASP A 33 35.90 -6.00 -4.89
C ASP A 33 36.15 -6.46 -3.44
N SER A 34 36.20 -5.50 -2.51
CA SER A 34 36.22 -5.64 -1.04
C SER A 34 37.35 -6.49 -0.38
N ALA A 35 38.02 -5.90 0.61
CA ALA A 35 39.01 -6.58 1.45
C ALA A 35 38.46 -6.94 2.85
N SER A 36 37.47 -7.86 2.93
CA SER A 36 36.74 -8.12 4.18
C SER A 36 36.50 -9.59 4.59
N GLN A 37 37.12 -10.59 3.95
CA GLN A 37 37.15 -11.97 4.49
C GLN A 37 38.57 -12.56 4.58
N ARG A 38 39.23 -12.38 5.73
CA ARG A 38 40.36 -13.24 6.11
C ARG A 38 39.81 -14.58 6.58
N LYS A 39 40.13 -15.66 5.86
CA LYS A 39 39.69 -17.02 6.22
C LYS A 39 40.17 -17.39 7.61
N ALA A 40 39.27 -17.80 8.50
CA ALA A 40 39.65 -18.24 9.83
C ALA A 40 40.50 -19.52 9.77
N PHE A 41 41.64 -19.51 10.45
CA PHE A 41 42.51 -20.67 10.61
C PHE A 41 43.14 -20.69 12.01
N ALA A 42 43.47 -21.88 12.51
CA ALA A 42 44.07 -22.04 13.81
C ALA A 42 45.47 -21.40 13.85
N ARG A 43 45.69 -20.49 14.80
CA ARG A 43 47.00 -19.89 15.05
C ARG A 43 48.03 -20.98 15.39
N GLY A 44 49.28 -20.72 15.00
CA GLY A 44 50.39 -21.63 15.25
C GLY A 44 50.34 -22.98 14.51
N ARG A 45 49.42 -23.21 13.56
CA ARG A 45 49.25 -24.52 12.88
C ARG A 45 49.34 -24.44 11.36
N LEU A 46 50.36 -25.08 10.83
CA LEU A 46 50.53 -25.30 9.39
C LEU A 46 50.27 -26.77 9.05
N LEU A 47 49.29 -27.05 8.19
CA LEU A 47 49.04 -28.38 7.64
C LEU A 47 50.02 -28.64 6.49
N VAL A 48 50.89 -29.66 6.63
CA VAL A 48 51.92 -30.00 5.64
C VAL A 48 51.87 -31.48 5.26
N LYS A 49 51.95 -31.73 3.95
CA LYS A 49 52.05 -33.06 3.35
C LYS A 49 53.43 -33.29 2.77
N PHE A 50 54.20 -34.23 3.32
CA PHE A 50 55.49 -34.62 2.75
C PHE A 50 55.35 -35.71 1.69
N LYS A 51 56.11 -35.58 0.60
CA LYS A 51 56.21 -36.54 -0.51
C LYS A 51 56.91 -37.85 -0.08
N PRO A 52 56.85 -38.92 -0.91
CA PRO A 52 57.61 -40.15 -0.69
C PRO A 52 59.13 -40.00 -0.55
N SER A 53 59.72 -38.85 -0.94
CA SER A 53 61.14 -38.54 -0.79
C SER A 53 61.60 -38.47 0.66
N LEU A 54 60.70 -38.18 1.61
CA LEU A 54 60.97 -38.30 3.04
C LEU A 54 60.68 -39.74 3.50
N THR A 55 61.71 -40.42 4.00
CA THR A 55 61.67 -41.87 4.32
C THR A 55 61.32 -42.17 5.79
N GLU A 56 61.62 -41.23 6.68
CA GLU A 56 61.36 -41.30 8.12
C GLU A 56 60.21 -40.36 8.52
N CYS A 57 59.51 -40.65 9.61
CA CYS A 57 58.32 -39.87 9.97
C CYS A 57 58.70 -38.45 10.44
N ALA A 58 58.04 -37.40 9.91
CA ALA A 58 58.41 -36.01 10.20
C ALA A 58 58.30 -35.66 11.70
N HIS A 59 57.26 -36.18 12.37
CA HIS A 59 57.11 -36.14 13.83
C HIS A 59 58.30 -36.78 14.57
N CYS A 60 58.81 -37.91 14.07
CA CYS A 60 59.92 -38.66 14.66
C CYS A 60 61.22 -37.85 14.61
N LEU A 61 61.45 -37.14 13.49
CA LEU A 61 62.60 -36.26 13.30
C LEU A 61 62.52 -35.03 14.22
N LEU A 62 61.40 -34.29 14.16
CA LEU A 62 61.21 -33.05 14.92
C LEU A 62 61.23 -33.26 16.43
N VAL A 63 60.52 -34.26 16.96
CA VAL A 63 60.51 -34.56 18.41
C VAL A 63 61.87 -35.03 18.93
N GLN A 64 62.74 -35.55 18.06
CA GLN A 64 64.11 -35.92 18.41
C GLN A 64 65.15 -34.81 18.13
N GLY A 65 64.73 -33.63 17.67
CA GLY A 65 65.64 -32.54 17.26
C GLY A 65 66.54 -32.90 16.08
N ARG A 66 66.15 -33.90 15.27
CA ARG A 66 66.95 -34.45 14.17
C ARG A 66 66.63 -33.78 12.84
N GLN A 67 67.67 -33.64 12.02
CA GLN A 67 67.57 -33.08 10.68
C GLN A 67 66.84 -34.02 9.72
N PHE A 68 66.16 -33.44 8.73
CA PHE A 68 65.48 -34.13 7.64
C PHE A 68 66.46 -34.62 6.57
N GLN A 69 67.57 -33.90 6.38
CA GLN A 69 68.59 -34.18 5.37
C GLN A 69 69.05 -35.65 5.28
N PRO A 70 69.32 -36.38 6.38
CA PRO A 70 69.74 -37.79 6.30
C PRO A 70 68.64 -38.75 5.81
N SER A 71 67.37 -38.34 5.97
CA SER A 71 66.17 -39.14 5.69
C SER A 71 65.44 -38.69 4.41
N LEU A 72 66.00 -37.73 3.66
CA LEU A 72 65.56 -37.28 2.35
C LEU A 72 66.32 -38.00 1.22
N SER A 73 65.61 -38.36 0.15
CA SER A 73 66.12 -39.18 -0.96
C SER A 73 67.28 -38.59 -1.75
N ASP A 74 67.44 -37.26 -1.76
CA ASP A 74 68.52 -36.52 -2.42
C ASP A 74 69.54 -35.91 -1.43
N ARG A 75 69.27 -36.01 -0.12
CA ARG A 75 70.00 -35.35 0.97
C ARG A 75 70.05 -33.82 0.85
N SER A 76 68.98 -33.21 0.35
CA SER A 76 68.75 -31.76 0.48
C SER A 76 68.64 -31.34 1.96
N SER A 77 69.03 -30.10 2.27
CA SER A 77 68.79 -29.46 3.57
C SER A 77 67.69 -28.39 3.53
N SER A 78 66.91 -28.32 2.46
CA SER A 78 65.87 -27.30 2.24
C SER A 78 64.80 -27.32 3.35
N LEU A 79 64.26 -28.50 3.68
CA LEU A 79 63.33 -28.65 4.81
C LEU A 79 63.96 -28.26 6.15
N ASP A 80 65.23 -28.57 6.38
CA ASP A 80 65.92 -28.17 7.62
C ASP A 80 66.14 -26.66 7.71
N LEU A 81 66.28 -25.96 6.58
CA LEU A 81 66.35 -24.51 6.53
C LEU A 81 64.96 -23.87 6.69
N LEU A 82 63.91 -24.46 6.11
CA LEU A 82 62.53 -24.03 6.29
C LEU A 82 62.05 -24.22 7.73
N ASN A 83 62.18 -25.42 8.30
CA ASN A 83 61.80 -25.73 9.69
C ASN A 83 62.46 -24.79 10.70
N ARG A 84 63.76 -24.47 10.52
CA ARG A 84 64.49 -23.53 11.38
C ARG A 84 64.06 -22.07 11.18
N ARG A 85 63.80 -21.63 9.94
CA ARG A 85 63.26 -20.27 9.65
C ARG A 85 61.83 -20.08 10.13
N ALA A 86 61.06 -21.16 10.22
CA ALA A 86 59.68 -21.21 10.68
C ALA A 86 59.54 -21.41 12.21
N ASN A 87 60.66 -21.60 12.91
CA ASN A 87 60.71 -21.94 14.34
C ASN A 87 59.75 -23.10 14.72
N VAL A 88 59.78 -24.21 13.94
CA VAL A 88 58.89 -25.36 14.17
C VAL A 88 59.13 -25.96 15.56
N LEU A 89 58.14 -25.79 16.43
CA LEU A 89 58.11 -26.23 17.82
C LEU A 89 57.85 -27.74 17.93
N GLY A 90 57.10 -28.28 16.97
CA GLY A 90 56.69 -29.68 16.95
C GLY A 90 55.98 -30.07 15.66
N ALA A 91 55.60 -31.34 15.57
CA ALA A 91 54.70 -31.82 14.54
C ALA A 91 53.84 -32.97 15.06
N ARG A 92 52.65 -33.15 14.49
CA ARG A 92 51.70 -34.19 14.88
C ARG A 92 51.00 -34.75 13.65
N SER A 93 50.99 -36.08 13.49
CA SER A 93 50.31 -36.68 12.33
C SER A 93 48.79 -36.53 12.45
N VAL A 94 48.15 -36.08 11.38
CA VAL A 94 46.70 -35.85 11.31
C VAL A 94 45.93 -37.18 11.25
N LEU A 95 46.50 -38.16 10.53
CA LEU A 95 45.85 -39.45 10.23
C LEU A 95 46.68 -40.67 10.72
N GLY A 96 47.59 -40.45 11.66
CA GLY A 96 48.48 -41.47 12.22
C GLY A 96 48.11 -41.92 13.64
N GLY A 97 48.52 -43.14 14.01
CA GLY A 97 48.57 -43.56 15.42
C GLY A 97 49.87 -43.08 16.09
N ARG A 98 49.86 -42.89 17.42
CA ARG A 98 50.96 -42.27 18.21
C ARG A 98 52.32 -43.01 18.21
N HIS A 99 52.49 -44.07 17.41
CA HIS A 99 53.64 -45.00 17.48
C HIS A 99 54.22 -45.44 16.12
N GLN A 100 53.93 -44.73 15.03
CA GLN A 100 54.54 -45.00 13.71
C GLN A 100 56.01 -44.55 13.69
N ARG A 101 56.94 -45.38 13.19
CA ARG A 101 58.39 -45.08 13.16
C ARG A 101 58.88 -44.71 11.77
N SER A 102 58.27 -45.27 10.71
CA SER A 102 58.63 -44.95 9.32
C SER A 102 57.43 -44.63 8.43
N VAL A 103 57.71 -43.97 7.31
CA VAL A 103 56.70 -43.63 6.28
C VAL A 103 56.16 -44.89 5.60
N LEU A 104 57.00 -45.91 5.46
CA LEU A 104 56.63 -47.19 4.85
C LEU A 104 55.62 -47.96 5.72
N GLU A 105 55.85 -48.02 7.04
CA GLU A 105 54.89 -48.59 8.01
C GLU A 105 53.53 -47.89 7.94
N ALA A 106 53.53 -46.55 7.90
CA ALA A 106 52.30 -45.76 7.85
C ALA A 106 51.48 -46.04 6.58
N ARG A 107 52.15 -46.25 5.44
CA ARG A 107 51.52 -46.68 4.18
C ARG A 107 50.97 -48.10 4.27
N GLN A 108 51.76 -49.06 4.75
CA GLN A 108 51.34 -50.46 4.85
C GLN A 108 50.12 -50.63 5.78
N GLN A 109 50.14 -49.99 6.95
CA GLN A 109 49.00 -49.98 7.89
C GLN A 109 47.73 -49.37 7.26
N ARG A 110 47.88 -48.32 6.44
CA ARG A 110 46.74 -47.70 5.74
C ARG A 110 46.23 -48.54 4.56
N GLN A 111 47.10 -49.20 3.82
CA GLN A 111 46.71 -50.16 2.78
C GLN A 111 45.95 -51.36 3.38
N GLN A 112 46.46 -51.95 4.47
CA GLN A 112 45.77 -53.02 5.20
C GLN A 112 44.39 -52.55 5.70
N ARG A 113 44.31 -51.38 6.37
CA ARG A 113 43.03 -50.83 6.83
C ARG A 113 42.04 -50.58 5.68
N ASN A 114 42.52 -50.16 4.51
CA ASN A 114 41.66 -49.99 3.33
C ASN A 114 41.10 -51.33 2.83
N GLN A 115 41.86 -52.42 2.92
CA GLN A 115 41.38 -53.78 2.62
C GLN A 115 40.36 -54.27 3.67
N GLU A 116 40.64 -54.07 4.97
CA GLU A 116 39.73 -54.40 6.08
C GLU A 116 38.38 -53.67 5.96
N VAL A 117 38.41 -52.36 5.65
CA VAL A 117 37.21 -51.54 5.43
C VAL A 117 36.45 -51.99 4.17
N ALA A 118 37.15 -52.34 3.09
CA ALA A 118 36.50 -52.85 1.88
C ALA A 118 35.83 -54.22 2.10
N ALA A 119 36.44 -55.10 2.89
CA ALA A 119 35.83 -56.37 3.30
C ALA A 119 34.60 -56.15 4.19
N LYS A 120 34.69 -55.25 5.18
CA LYS A 120 33.58 -54.92 6.10
C LYS A 120 32.38 -54.30 5.38
N PHE A 121 32.58 -53.57 4.28
CA PHE A 121 31.53 -52.86 3.55
C PHE A 121 31.42 -53.30 2.08
N ALA A 122 31.51 -54.60 1.80
CA ALA A 122 31.60 -55.14 0.43
C ALA A 122 30.61 -54.55 -0.59
N ARG A 123 29.32 -54.38 -0.24
CA ARG A 123 28.30 -53.77 -1.13
C ARG A 123 28.59 -52.31 -1.50
N ARG A 124 29.25 -51.54 -0.61
CA ARG A 124 29.72 -50.17 -0.89
C ARG A 124 30.92 -50.21 -1.83
N SER A 125 31.87 -51.12 -1.59
CA SER A 125 33.08 -51.26 -2.40
C SER A 125 32.82 -51.67 -3.84
N GLN A 126 31.70 -52.36 -4.12
CA GLN A 126 31.24 -52.67 -5.48
C GLN A 126 30.85 -51.43 -6.32
N ARG A 127 30.54 -50.28 -5.70
CA ARG A 127 30.20 -49.03 -6.40
C ARG A 127 31.42 -48.23 -6.87
N ARG A 128 32.64 -48.75 -6.68
CA ARG A 128 33.90 -48.03 -6.91
C ARG A 128 34.40 -48.26 -8.34
N SER A 129 34.81 -47.19 -9.02
CA SER A 129 35.61 -47.31 -10.26
C SER A 129 36.85 -48.15 -10.00
N SER A 130 37.07 -49.18 -10.82
CA SER A 130 38.16 -50.15 -10.65
C SER A 130 39.54 -49.60 -11.06
N ALA A 131 39.60 -48.43 -11.70
CA ALA A 131 40.82 -47.88 -12.29
C ALA A 131 41.75 -47.17 -11.29
N GLU A 132 41.23 -46.59 -10.20
CA GLU A 132 42.03 -45.73 -9.32
C GLU A 132 42.36 -46.38 -7.96
N PRO A 133 43.61 -46.30 -7.47
CA PRO A 133 43.95 -46.64 -6.08
C PRO A 133 43.46 -45.53 -5.12
N PRO A 134 43.28 -45.81 -3.81
CA PRO A 134 42.99 -44.76 -2.84
C PRO A 134 44.19 -43.80 -2.75
N PRO A 135 43.97 -42.47 -2.52
CA PRO A 135 45.07 -41.54 -2.32
C PRO A 135 45.91 -41.97 -1.12
N ASP A 136 47.23 -41.78 -1.21
CA ASP A 136 48.12 -42.00 -0.07
C ASP A 136 47.83 -40.96 1.01
N LEU A 137 47.33 -41.41 2.18
CA LEU A 137 47.03 -40.57 3.34
C LEU A 137 48.12 -40.60 4.42
N SER A 138 49.26 -41.26 4.19
CA SER A 138 50.46 -41.16 5.04
C SER A 138 51.11 -39.77 4.93
N ASN A 139 52.08 -39.45 5.80
CA ASN A 139 52.86 -38.20 5.74
C ASN A 139 52.09 -36.87 5.78
N LEU A 140 50.83 -36.87 6.26
CA LEU A 140 50.10 -35.63 6.58
C LEU A 140 50.31 -35.29 8.07
N TYR A 141 50.83 -34.09 8.33
CA TYR A 141 51.11 -33.58 9.67
C TYR A 141 50.61 -32.14 9.84
N PHE A 142 50.19 -31.80 11.04
CA PHE A 142 50.30 -30.43 11.52
C PHE A 142 51.76 -30.18 11.91
N LEU A 143 52.33 -29.05 11.50
CA LEU A 143 53.52 -28.46 12.11
C LEU A 143 53.06 -27.38 13.08
N GLU A 144 53.61 -27.41 14.29
CA GLU A 144 53.34 -26.45 15.35
C GLU A 144 54.42 -25.36 15.27
N VAL A 145 54.02 -24.10 15.14
CA VAL A 145 54.87 -22.89 14.99
C VAL A 145 54.34 -21.79 15.93
N PRO A 146 55.08 -20.70 16.19
CA PRO A 146 54.59 -19.58 17.00
C PRO A 146 53.28 -18.97 16.48
N ASP A 147 52.40 -18.55 17.39
CA ASP A 147 51.05 -18.03 17.07
C ASP A 147 51.03 -16.72 16.27
N ASP A 148 52.14 -15.98 16.26
CA ASP A 148 52.40 -14.76 15.50
C ASP A 148 52.95 -15.01 14.08
N THR A 149 53.14 -16.28 13.69
CA THR A 149 53.65 -16.66 12.37
C THR A 149 52.63 -16.36 11.26
N ASP A 150 53.07 -15.69 10.19
CA ASP A 150 52.31 -15.61 8.94
C ASP A 150 52.22 -17.00 8.27
N LEU A 151 51.11 -17.70 8.54
CA LEU A 151 50.86 -19.06 8.07
C LEU A 151 50.60 -19.14 6.56
N GLU A 152 50.17 -18.06 5.89
CA GLU A 152 49.91 -18.06 4.45
C GLU A 152 51.21 -17.89 3.66
N ALA A 153 52.04 -16.89 4.02
CA ALA A 153 53.37 -16.73 3.43
C ALA A 153 54.28 -17.92 3.80
N LEU A 154 54.08 -18.56 4.96
CA LEU A 154 54.78 -19.78 5.31
C LEU A 154 54.30 -20.99 4.48
N ALA A 155 53.00 -21.17 4.31
CA ALA A 155 52.44 -22.23 3.46
C ALA A 155 53.03 -22.19 2.05
N GLU A 156 53.12 -21.01 1.44
CA GLU A 156 53.70 -20.86 0.11
C GLU A 156 55.18 -21.27 0.07
N ARG A 157 55.98 -20.88 1.08
CA ARG A 157 57.39 -21.30 1.18
C ARG A 157 57.55 -22.81 1.33
N TYR A 158 56.63 -23.50 2.00
CA TYR A 158 56.62 -24.97 2.02
C TYR A 158 56.14 -25.57 0.69
N ARG A 159 55.14 -24.99 0.01
CA ARG A 159 54.69 -25.47 -1.33
C ARG A 159 55.81 -25.48 -2.38
N GLN A 160 56.77 -24.56 -2.26
CA GLN A 160 57.94 -24.46 -3.15
C GLN A 160 59.03 -25.51 -2.89
N ASP A 161 58.99 -26.25 -1.77
CA ASP A 161 59.99 -27.28 -1.47
C ASP A 161 59.75 -28.58 -2.29
N PRO A 162 60.79 -29.15 -2.94
CA PRO A 162 60.63 -30.33 -3.79
C PRO A 162 60.12 -31.57 -3.06
N HIS A 163 60.19 -31.63 -1.72
CA HIS A 163 59.74 -32.73 -0.87
C HIS A 163 58.36 -32.50 -0.23
N VAL A 164 57.73 -31.34 -0.42
CA VAL A 164 56.35 -31.07 0.01
C VAL A 164 55.40 -31.33 -1.16
N ALA A 165 54.25 -31.97 -0.90
CA ALA A 165 53.20 -32.16 -1.89
C ALA A 165 52.14 -31.05 -1.83
N TYR A 166 51.83 -30.57 -0.62
CA TYR A 166 51.06 -29.35 -0.36
C TYR A 166 51.30 -28.85 1.06
N ALA A 167 51.09 -27.55 1.26
CA ALA A 167 51.05 -26.90 2.56
C ALA A 167 49.99 -25.78 2.56
N GLN A 168 49.33 -25.59 3.70
CA GLN A 168 48.27 -24.60 3.94
C GLN A 168 48.08 -24.34 5.44
N PRO A 169 47.46 -23.22 5.86
CA PRO A 169 46.94 -23.07 7.22
C PRO A 169 45.93 -24.17 7.60
N ASP A 170 45.80 -24.43 8.90
CA ASP A 170 44.76 -25.30 9.47
C ASP A 170 43.41 -24.53 9.53
N TYR A 171 42.73 -24.40 8.38
CA TYR A 171 41.48 -23.64 8.24
C TYR A 171 40.37 -24.18 9.15
N GLN A 172 39.69 -23.25 9.83
CA GLN A 172 38.47 -23.54 10.57
C GLN A 172 37.32 -23.76 9.59
N VAL A 173 36.54 -24.81 9.82
CA VAL A 173 35.27 -25.06 9.13
C VAL A 173 34.18 -25.20 10.18
N THR A 174 33.03 -24.58 9.93
CA THR A 174 31.82 -24.75 10.74
C THR A 174 31.01 -25.95 10.24
N ILE A 175 29.98 -26.33 11.00
CA ILE A 175 28.87 -27.10 10.44
C ILE A 175 28.11 -26.16 9.48
N GLN A 176 27.49 -26.74 8.44
CA GLN A 176 26.54 -26.05 7.58
C GLN A 176 25.35 -26.97 7.32
N PHE A 177 24.15 -26.57 7.74
CA PHE A 177 22.92 -27.33 7.54
C PHE A 177 22.48 -27.17 6.08
N THR A 178 22.74 -28.20 5.28
CA THR A 178 22.21 -28.31 3.93
C THR A 178 21.01 -29.26 3.96
N PRO A 179 19.78 -28.80 3.64
CA PRO A 179 18.63 -29.67 3.39
C PRO A 179 18.95 -30.75 2.35
N ASN A 180 18.30 -31.90 2.41
CA ASN A 180 18.47 -32.96 1.38
C ASN A 180 17.24 -33.08 0.45
N ASP A 181 16.28 -32.18 0.64
CA ASP A 181 14.94 -32.19 0.10
C ASP A 181 14.97 -31.64 -1.35
N PRO A 182 14.42 -32.36 -2.34
CA PRO A 182 14.72 -32.12 -3.76
C PRO A 182 14.50 -30.68 -4.24
N TYR A 183 13.38 -30.04 -3.88
CA TYR A 183 13.02 -28.71 -4.36
C TYR A 183 13.84 -27.57 -3.72
N TYR A 184 14.66 -27.85 -2.71
CA TYR A 184 15.65 -26.87 -2.22
C TYR A 184 16.85 -26.73 -3.16
N HIS A 185 17.14 -27.76 -3.95
CA HIS A 185 18.32 -27.85 -4.83
C HIS A 185 18.00 -27.75 -6.33
N SER A 186 16.73 -27.80 -6.72
CA SER A 186 16.32 -27.67 -8.12
C SER A 186 15.84 -26.26 -8.48
N ALA A 187 15.89 -26.01 -9.78
CA ALA A 187 15.32 -24.88 -10.51
C ALA A 187 14.69 -25.46 -11.79
N ASP A 188 14.04 -24.62 -12.59
CA ASP A 188 13.42 -24.98 -13.88
C ASP A 188 12.22 -25.96 -13.77
N SER A 189 11.75 -26.31 -12.57
CA SER A 189 10.61 -27.24 -12.36
C SER A 189 9.29 -26.75 -12.99
N TRP A 190 9.19 -25.47 -13.37
CA TRP A 190 8.09 -24.92 -14.17
C TRP A 190 8.56 -23.95 -15.27
N ASN A 191 9.75 -24.18 -15.85
CA ASN A 191 10.37 -23.34 -16.89
C ASN A 191 10.75 -21.93 -16.37
N GLN A 192 11.34 -21.83 -15.18
CA GLN A 192 11.80 -20.59 -14.56
C GLN A 192 13.31 -20.57 -14.26
N THR A 193 13.94 -19.40 -14.36
CA THR A 193 15.40 -19.23 -14.28
C THR A 193 15.98 -19.12 -12.86
N TYR A 194 15.16 -19.31 -11.83
CA TYR A 194 15.51 -19.19 -10.41
C TYR A 194 15.12 -20.47 -9.65
N ASP A 195 15.72 -20.67 -8.47
CA ASP A 195 15.47 -21.83 -7.61
C ASP A 195 13.99 -22.05 -7.29
N ASP A 196 13.56 -23.31 -7.19
CA ASP A 196 12.17 -23.66 -6.88
C ASP A 196 11.74 -23.14 -5.49
N LEU A 197 12.67 -23.09 -4.53
CA LEU A 197 12.51 -22.48 -3.20
C LEU A 197 13.35 -21.20 -3.03
N TRP A 198 13.32 -20.30 -4.04
CA TRP A 198 14.06 -19.03 -4.03
C TRP A 198 13.85 -18.18 -2.77
N GLY A 199 12.63 -18.14 -2.24
CA GLY A 199 12.26 -17.33 -1.08
C GLY A 199 13.11 -17.64 0.16
N LEU A 200 13.28 -18.93 0.45
CA LEU A 200 14.08 -19.40 1.59
C LEU A 200 15.55 -18.99 1.50
N LYS A 201 16.07 -18.89 0.26
CA LYS A 201 17.44 -18.45 -0.01
C LYS A 201 17.59 -16.93 0.09
N ARG A 202 16.58 -16.15 -0.34
CA ARG A 202 16.53 -14.69 -0.12
C ARG A 202 16.50 -14.34 1.38
N MET A 203 15.73 -15.10 2.18
CA MET A 203 15.62 -14.95 3.63
C MET A 203 16.84 -15.44 4.44
N GLN A 204 17.94 -15.86 3.82
CA GLN A 204 19.13 -16.40 4.50
C GLN A 204 18.86 -17.61 5.43
N LEU A 205 17.91 -18.48 5.12
CA LEU A 205 17.56 -19.60 6.02
C LEU A 205 18.63 -20.68 6.14
N GLY A 206 19.52 -20.83 5.14
CA GLY A 206 20.63 -21.81 5.19
C GLY A 206 21.47 -21.67 6.46
N PRO A 207 22.10 -20.50 6.72
CA PRO A 207 22.79 -20.22 7.98
C PRO A 207 21.87 -20.21 9.22
N ALA A 208 20.61 -19.80 9.10
CA ALA A 208 19.68 -19.76 10.23
C ALA A 208 19.42 -21.18 10.81
N TRP A 209 19.31 -22.18 9.94
CA TRP A 209 19.10 -23.58 10.36
C TRP A 209 20.32 -24.24 11.02
N ASP A 210 21.50 -23.62 11.02
CA ASP A 210 22.63 -24.04 11.88
C ASP A 210 22.45 -23.57 13.34
N VAL A 211 21.55 -22.61 13.59
CA VAL A 211 21.27 -22.03 14.91
C VAL A 211 19.96 -22.58 15.51
N ALA A 212 18.86 -22.55 14.74
CA ALA A 212 17.53 -22.95 15.20
C ALA A 212 16.68 -23.54 14.06
N GLN A 213 15.77 -24.48 14.36
CA GLN A 213 14.87 -25.10 13.36
C GLN A 213 13.38 -25.10 13.79
N GLY A 214 13.02 -24.37 14.84
CA GLY A 214 11.65 -24.28 15.37
C GLY A 214 11.33 -25.33 16.45
N GLU A 215 12.33 -26.01 17.01
CA GLU A 215 12.12 -27.06 18.00
C GLU A 215 11.30 -26.58 19.22
N GLY A 216 10.22 -27.31 19.51
CA GLY A 216 9.39 -27.09 20.69
C GLY A 216 8.30 -26.04 20.52
N VAL A 217 8.29 -25.29 19.41
CA VAL A 217 7.33 -24.22 19.13
C VAL A 217 6.11 -24.77 18.39
N VAL A 218 4.92 -24.30 18.77
CA VAL A 218 3.63 -24.59 18.14
C VAL A 218 3.18 -23.38 17.31
N VAL A 219 2.86 -23.61 16.04
CA VAL A 219 2.30 -22.62 15.12
C VAL A 219 0.89 -23.05 14.73
N ALA A 220 -0.10 -22.22 15.03
CA ALA A 220 -1.46 -22.42 14.54
C ALA A 220 -1.64 -21.80 13.15
N VAL A 221 -2.34 -22.54 12.28
CA VAL A 221 -2.73 -22.08 10.95
C VAL A 221 -4.24 -21.90 10.95
N VAL A 222 -4.69 -20.66 11.11
CA VAL A 222 -6.11 -20.26 11.03
C VAL A 222 -6.43 -20.00 9.57
N ASP A 223 -6.97 -21.01 8.88
CA ASP A 223 -7.10 -21.04 7.42
C ASP A 223 -8.16 -22.09 6.98
N THR A 224 -8.07 -22.67 5.78
CA THR A 224 -8.98 -23.71 5.24
C THR A 224 -8.79 -25.12 5.82
N GLY A 225 -7.98 -25.26 6.88
CA GLY A 225 -7.54 -26.54 7.44
C GLY A 225 -6.17 -26.99 6.92
N VAL A 226 -5.69 -28.17 7.33
CA VAL A 226 -4.40 -28.74 6.89
C VAL A 226 -4.54 -30.22 6.53
N ASP A 227 -4.03 -30.63 5.37
CA ASP A 227 -3.85 -32.05 5.04
C ASP A 227 -2.67 -32.64 5.84
N GLY A 228 -2.93 -32.94 7.11
CA GLY A 228 -1.97 -33.56 8.02
C GLY A 228 -1.53 -34.98 7.59
N THR A 229 -2.17 -35.58 6.59
CA THR A 229 -1.75 -36.86 6.01
C THR A 229 -0.63 -36.70 4.96
N HIS A 230 -0.34 -35.46 4.54
CA HIS A 230 0.68 -35.21 3.54
C HIS A 230 2.06 -35.70 4.03
N PRO A 231 2.80 -36.52 3.27
CA PRO A 231 4.02 -37.19 3.77
C PRO A 231 5.18 -36.24 4.06
N ASP A 232 5.10 -35.01 3.55
CA ASP A 232 6.04 -33.91 3.79
C ASP A 232 5.61 -33.02 4.98
N MET A 233 4.58 -33.44 5.72
CA MET A 233 3.93 -32.69 6.82
C MET A 233 3.64 -33.56 8.05
N ALA A 234 3.20 -34.81 7.87
CA ALA A 234 2.66 -35.67 8.93
C ALA A 234 3.54 -35.88 10.18
N MET A 235 4.87 -35.66 10.10
CA MET A 235 5.77 -35.73 11.25
C MET A 235 5.80 -34.46 12.11
N ASN A 236 5.30 -33.34 11.58
CA ASN A 236 5.29 -32.00 12.19
C ASN A 236 3.88 -31.52 12.59
N MET A 237 2.82 -32.31 12.38
CA MET A 237 1.53 -32.00 13.00
C MET A 237 1.69 -31.87 14.52
N TRP A 238 1.01 -30.88 15.09
CA TRP A 238 0.68 -30.83 16.51
C TRP A 238 -0.29 -31.95 16.84
N ALA A 239 -0.31 -32.38 18.10
CA ALA A 239 -1.34 -33.24 18.63
C ALA A 239 -1.70 -32.73 20.02
N ASN A 240 -3.00 -32.58 20.33
CA ASN A 240 -3.44 -32.12 21.65
C ASN A 240 -2.91 -33.10 22.71
N PRO A 241 -2.09 -32.67 23.69
CA PRO A 241 -1.60 -33.52 24.77
C PRO A 241 -2.69 -33.91 25.79
N GLY A 242 -3.88 -33.31 25.73
CA GLY A 242 -5.05 -33.64 26.55
C GLY A 242 -5.86 -34.85 26.05
N GLU A 243 -6.03 -34.98 24.73
CA GLU A 243 -7.02 -35.86 24.10
C GLU A 243 -6.59 -37.33 23.94
N LEU A 244 -7.58 -38.24 23.94
CA LEU A 244 -7.42 -39.66 23.62
C LEU A 244 -8.14 -40.04 22.30
N PRO A 245 -7.45 -40.02 21.14
CA PRO A 245 -8.07 -40.00 19.81
C PRO A 245 -9.16 -41.03 19.51
N GLY A 246 -10.34 -40.53 19.16
CA GLY A 246 -11.50 -41.29 18.68
C GLY A 246 -12.36 -41.87 19.80
N ASN A 247 -12.43 -41.22 20.96
CA ASN A 247 -13.21 -41.70 22.11
C ASN A 247 -14.59 -41.03 22.22
N GLN A 248 -14.84 -39.93 21.49
CA GLN A 248 -16.05 -39.11 21.49
C GLN A 248 -16.34 -38.46 22.86
N VAL A 249 -15.29 -37.99 23.51
CA VAL A 249 -15.25 -37.22 24.77
C VAL A 249 -14.31 -36.02 24.58
N ASP A 250 -14.61 -34.93 25.25
CA ASP A 250 -13.72 -33.79 25.51
C ASP A 250 -12.94 -34.14 26.80
N ASP A 251 -11.70 -34.64 26.66
CA ASP A 251 -10.92 -35.21 27.78
C ASP A 251 -10.25 -34.13 28.63
N ASP A 252 -9.83 -33.01 28.02
CA ASP A 252 -9.18 -31.90 28.73
C ASP A 252 -10.15 -30.83 29.26
N SER A 253 -11.42 -30.87 28.82
CA SER A 253 -12.50 -29.92 29.13
C SER A 253 -12.32 -28.53 28.52
N ASN A 254 -11.64 -28.41 27.36
CA ASN A 254 -11.55 -27.17 26.58
C ASN A 254 -12.87 -26.80 25.87
N GLY A 255 -13.81 -27.74 25.74
CA GLY A 255 -15.12 -27.56 25.10
C GLY A 255 -15.27 -28.18 23.70
N PHE A 256 -14.21 -28.80 23.18
CA PHE A 256 -14.11 -29.37 21.84
C PHE A 256 -13.83 -30.89 21.96
N ILE A 257 -14.50 -31.73 21.16
CA ILE A 257 -14.52 -33.20 21.34
C ILE A 257 -13.64 -33.88 20.29
N ASP A 258 -12.67 -34.72 20.69
CA ASP A 258 -11.70 -35.36 19.78
C ASP A 258 -10.87 -34.34 18.94
N ASP A 259 -10.52 -33.16 19.49
CA ASP A 259 -9.82 -32.05 18.78
C ASP A 259 -8.31 -32.29 18.49
N VAL A 260 -7.97 -33.56 18.28
CA VAL A 260 -6.65 -34.19 18.32
C VAL A 260 -5.54 -33.44 17.58
N ASN A 261 -5.81 -32.75 16.47
CA ASN A 261 -4.81 -31.97 15.73
C ASN A 261 -5.18 -30.48 15.58
N GLY A 262 -6.24 -30.03 16.25
CA GLY A 262 -6.95 -28.77 16.04
C GLY A 262 -8.45 -28.99 15.73
N TRP A 263 -9.18 -27.91 15.46
CA TRP A 263 -10.65 -27.89 15.31
C TRP A 263 -11.15 -27.24 14.00
N ASP A 264 -12.33 -27.63 13.53
CA ASP A 264 -13.07 -27.00 12.43
C ASP A 264 -14.21 -26.11 12.94
N PHE A 265 -14.00 -24.79 12.89
CA PHE A 265 -14.98 -23.75 13.20
C PHE A 265 -15.93 -23.43 12.03
N ALA A 266 -15.60 -23.81 10.80
CA ALA A 266 -16.47 -23.63 9.63
C ALA A 266 -17.60 -24.68 9.56
N TYR A 267 -17.38 -25.88 10.13
CA TYR A 267 -18.37 -26.96 10.21
C TYR A 267 -18.77 -27.39 11.65
N ASP A 268 -18.09 -26.88 12.68
CA ASP A 268 -18.33 -27.16 14.10
C ASP A 268 -18.05 -28.64 14.47
N ASP A 269 -16.92 -29.17 13.99
CA ASP A 269 -16.47 -30.54 14.28
C ASP A 269 -14.93 -30.71 14.32
N ALA A 270 -14.51 -31.96 14.54
CA ALA A 270 -13.13 -32.38 14.84
C ALA A 270 -12.26 -32.72 13.61
N ASP A 271 -12.69 -32.44 12.38
CA ASP A 271 -11.93 -32.75 11.15
C ASP A 271 -11.39 -31.49 10.44
N PRO A 272 -10.30 -30.85 10.95
CA PRO A 272 -9.67 -29.69 10.32
C PRO A 272 -8.91 -30.02 9.02
N THR A 273 -9.33 -31.03 8.25
CA THR A 273 -8.74 -31.44 6.98
C THR A 273 -8.97 -30.38 5.89
N ASP A 274 -7.92 -30.08 5.14
CA ASP A 274 -7.96 -29.06 4.08
C ASP A 274 -8.65 -29.54 2.79
N ASP A 275 -9.90 -29.15 2.59
CA ASP A 275 -10.71 -29.40 1.39
C ASP A 275 -10.50 -28.33 0.28
N PHE A 276 -10.07 -27.12 0.62
CA PHE A 276 -9.79 -26.06 -0.35
C PHE A 276 -8.34 -26.08 -0.89
N GLY A 277 -7.36 -26.39 -0.03
CA GLY A 277 -5.94 -26.52 -0.37
C GLY A 277 -5.07 -25.29 -0.09
N HIS A 278 -5.55 -24.29 0.68
CA HIS A 278 -4.80 -23.07 1.00
C HIS A 278 -4.04 -23.20 2.32
N GLY A 279 -4.71 -23.62 3.40
CA GLY A 279 -4.06 -23.86 4.69
C GLY A 279 -2.94 -24.90 4.62
N THR A 280 -3.04 -25.94 3.79
CA THR A 280 -1.94 -26.89 3.53
C THR A 280 -0.73 -26.21 2.86
N HIS A 281 -0.96 -25.27 1.95
CA HIS A 281 0.12 -24.53 1.28
C HIS A 281 0.81 -23.57 2.27
N VAL A 282 0.03 -22.88 3.11
CA VAL A 282 0.49 -22.00 4.19
C VAL A 282 1.29 -22.79 5.24
N ALA A 283 0.72 -23.87 5.78
CA ALA A 283 1.36 -24.78 6.73
C ALA A 283 2.66 -25.38 6.17
N GLY A 284 2.66 -25.77 4.89
CA GLY A 284 3.84 -26.26 4.19
C GLY A 284 5.00 -25.25 4.17
N THR A 285 4.70 -23.98 3.93
CA THR A 285 5.70 -22.90 3.94
C THR A 285 6.25 -22.68 5.36
N ILE A 286 5.40 -22.81 6.39
CA ILE A 286 5.82 -22.70 7.80
C ILE A 286 6.74 -23.86 8.18
N ALA A 287 6.30 -25.12 8.09
CA ALA A 287 7.02 -26.26 8.68
C ALA A 287 6.86 -27.60 7.92
N ALA A 288 6.94 -27.61 6.59
CA ALA A 288 7.22 -28.86 5.87
C ALA A 288 8.53 -29.51 6.36
N VAL A 289 8.51 -30.85 6.48
CA VAL A 289 9.45 -31.65 7.28
C VAL A 289 10.84 -31.71 6.63
N GLY A 290 11.76 -30.84 7.04
CA GLY A 290 13.10 -30.77 6.43
C GLY A 290 14.00 -31.99 6.62
N ASN A 291 14.93 -32.17 5.67
CA ASN A 291 15.94 -33.23 5.61
C ASN A 291 15.37 -34.67 5.51
N ASN A 292 14.15 -34.83 4.98
CA ASN A 292 13.44 -36.11 4.88
C ASN A 292 13.69 -36.85 3.55
N GLY A 293 14.13 -36.15 2.50
CA GLY A 293 14.45 -36.70 1.17
C GLY A 293 13.29 -36.65 0.15
N VAL A 294 12.24 -35.89 0.46
CA VAL A 294 11.00 -35.68 -0.28
C VAL A 294 10.79 -34.17 -0.43
N GLY A 295 10.08 -33.76 -1.47
CA GLY A 295 9.41 -32.46 -1.51
C GLY A 295 10.28 -31.23 -1.21
N ILE A 296 9.77 -30.42 -0.27
CA ILE A 296 10.26 -29.09 0.08
C ILE A 296 10.80 -29.08 1.53
N ILE A 297 11.14 -27.90 2.03
CA ILE A 297 11.44 -27.67 3.45
C ILE A 297 10.75 -26.38 3.88
N GLY A 298 10.08 -26.38 5.05
CA GLY A 298 9.46 -25.19 5.62
C GLY A 298 10.51 -24.27 6.28
N VAL A 299 10.11 -23.04 6.61
CA VAL A 299 10.96 -22.08 7.32
C VAL A 299 11.42 -22.58 8.70
N ALA A 300 10.51 -23.18 9.47
CA ALA A 300 10.75 -23.78 10.79
C ALA A 300 10.51 -25.30 10.75
N PRO A 301 11.41 -26.09 10.14
CA PRO A 301 11.16 -27.49 9.76
C PRO A 301 11.03 -28.49 10.92
N ARG A 302 11.07 -28.03 12.19
CA ARG A 302 10.80 -28.83 13.40
C ARG A 302 9.74 -28.23 14.34
N ALA A 303 9.08 -27.14 13.93
CA ALA A 303 7.91 -26.62 14.63
C ALA A 303 6.72 -27.60 14.52
N ARG A 304 5.76 -27.45 15.42
CA ARG A 304 4.49 -28.19 15.45
C ARG A 304 3.39 -27.35 14.79
N LEU A 305 2.55 -27.97 13.96
CA LEU A 305 1.46 -27.29 13.26
C LEU A 305 0.09 -27.71 13.80
N MET A 306 -0.61 -26.77 14.44
CA MET A 306 -2.01 -26.89 14.87
C MET A 306 -2.91 -26.44 13.71
N ALA A 307 -3.84 -27.30 13.30
CA ALA A 307 -4.72 -27.05 12.16
C ALA A 307 -6.05 -26.45 12.63
N VAL A 308 -6.26 -25.16 12.40
CA VAL A 308 -7.48 -24.47 12.87
C VAL A 308 -8.29 -24.02 11.65
N LYS A 309 -9.32 -24.79 11.32
CA LYS A 309 -10.11 -24.57 10.09
C LYS A 309 -11.20 -23.54 10.37
N GLY A 310 -10.92 -22.30 9.98
CA GLY A 310 -11.86 -21.17 10.06
C GLY A 310 -12.46 -20.77 8.71
N LEU A 311 -12.07 -21.47 7.63
CA LEU A 311 -12.56 -21.26 6.26
C LEU A 311 -13.06 -22.57 5.63
N ASP A 312 -14.18 -22.47 4.91
CA ASP A 312 -14.90 -23.56 4.25
C ASP A 312 -14.21 -24.09 2.96
N GLN A 313 -14.80 -25.14 2.37
CA GLN A 313 -14.40 -25.73 1.07
C GLN A 313 -14.39 -24.73 -0.11
N GLU A 314 -15.00 -23.56 0.04
CA GLU A 314 -15.08 -22.48 -0.95
C GLU A 314 -14.02 -21.38 -0.68
N GLY A 315 -13.29 -21.46 0.44
CA GLY A 315 -12.29 -20.48 0.88
C GLY A 315 -12.90 -19.27 1.60
N SER A 316 -14.09 -19.41 2.18
CA SER A 316 -14.88 -18.37 2.85
C SER A 316 -15.12 -18.72 4.32
N GLY A 317 -15.37 -17.73 5.19
CA GLY A 317 -15.70 -17.97 6.59
C GLY A 317 -16.34 -16.75 7.24
N TYR A 318 -16.81 -16.88 8.48
CA TYR A 318 -17.35 -15.75 9.24
C TYR A 318 -16.35 -15.21 10.27
N ILE A 319 -16.42 -13.91 10.51
CA ILE A 319 -15.64 -13.18 11.52
C ILE A 319 -15.75 -13.81 12.92
N SER A 320 -16.93 -14.31 13.29
CA SER A 320 -17.16 -15.04 14.55
C SER A 320 -16.24 -16.25 14.71
N ASP A 321 -16.05 -16.97 13.62
CA ASP A 321 -15.44 -18.28 13.56
C ASP A 321 -13.91 -18.12 13.52
N LEU A 322 -13.45 -17.10 12.80
CA LEU A 322 -12.05 -16.65 12.76
C LEU A 322 -11.59 -16.03 14.08
N ALA A 323 -12.45 -15.27 14.77
CA ALA A 323 -12.16 -14.76 16.11
C ALA A 323 -12.10 -15.90 17.15
N ALA A 324 -13.03 -16.85 17.10
CA ALA A 324 -13.01 -18.05 17.94
C ALA A 324 -11.76 -18.91 17.69
N ALA A 325 -11.37 -19.08 16.42
CA ALA A 325 -10.16 -19.79 16.02
C ALA A 325 -8.86 -19.18 16.57
N ILE A 326 -8.75 -17.86 16.63
CA ILE A 326 -7.60 -17.16 17.25
C ILE A 326 -7.56 -17.42 18.77
N VAL A 327 -8.70 -17.35 19.45
CA VAL A 327 -8.80 -17.63 20.91
C VAL A 327 -8.44 -19.09 21.20
N TYR A 328 -9.06 -20.04 20.48
CA TYR A 328 -8.79 -21.47 20.57
C TYR A 328 -7.30 -21.80 20.38
N ALA A 329 -6.65 -21.18 19.39
CA ALA A 329 -5.23 -21.39 19.14
C ALA A 329 -4.34 -20.92 20.30
N ALA A 330 -4.67 -19.77 20.90
CA ALA A 330 -3.95 -19.26 22.07
C ALA A 330 -4.18 -20.15 23.32
N ASP A 331 -5.42 -20.56 23.57
CA ASP A 331 -5.78 -21.39 24.73
C ASP A 331 -5.15 -22.80 24.65
N ASN A 332 -5.05 -23.38 23.45
CA ASN A 332 -4.39 -24.67 23.22
C ASN A 332 -2.85 -24.56 23.02
N GLY A 333 -2.26 -23.41 23.35
CA GLY A 333 -0.81 -23.25 23.47
C GLY A 333 -0.06 -23.10 22.14
N ALA A 334 -0.63 -22.42 21.15
CA ALA A 334 0.14 -21.92 20.01
C ALA A 334 1.01 -20.71 20.40
N ASP A 335 2.32 -20.79 20.18
CA ASP A 335 3.24 -19.66 20.37
C ASP A 335 3.11 -18.62 19.25
N VAL A 336 2.71 -19.07 18.05
CA VAL A 336 2.52 -18.23 16.85
C VAL A 336 1.19 -18.57 16.18
N ILE A 337 0.41 -17.57 15.76
CA ILE A 337 -0.81 -17.74 14.96
C ILE A 337 -0.61 -17.07 13.60
N ASN A 338 -0.71 -17.84 12.51
CA ASN A 338 -0.68 -17.33 11.15
C ASN A 338 -2.11 -17.14 10.60
N ASN A 339 -2.43 -15.91 10.22
CA ASN A 339 -3.69 -15.54 9.57
C ASN A 339 -3.42 -15.09 8.12
N SER A 340 -3.65 -15.99 7.17
CA SER A 340 -3.41 -15.75 5.73
C SER A 340 -4.67 -15.27 4.98
N TRP A 341 -5.63 -14.67 5.70
CA TRP A 341 -6.96 -14.26 5.24
C TRP A 341 -7.21 -12.74 5.43
N GLY A 342 -8.30 -12.24 4.85
CA GLY A 342 -8.71 -10.84 4.88
C GLY A 342 -9.89 -10.54 3.96
N CYS A 343 -10.24 -9.26 3.80
CA CYS A 343 -11.31 -8.79 2.92
C CYS A 343 -10.87 -8.67 1.45
N VAL A 344 -11.83 -8.42 0.55
CA VAL A 344 -11.57 -7.94 -0.82
C VAL A 344 -11.97 -6.47 -0.88
N GLY A 345 -11.00 -5.60 -1.13
CA GLY A 345 -11.10 -4.17 -0.87
C GLY A 345 -11.11 -3.85 0.64
N PRO A 346 -11.28 -2.56 1.01
CA PRO A 346 -11.24 -2.10 2.39
C PRO A 346 -12.13 -2.91 3.35
N CYS A 347 -11.53 -3.43 4.41
CA CYS A 347 -12.30 -4.02 5.50
C CYS A 347 -13.05 -2.93 6.28
N PRO A 348 -14.28 -3.19 6.75
CA PRO A 348 -14.81 -2.45 7.89
C PRO A 348 -13.98 -2.72 9.14
N ASP A 349 -14.05 -1.82 10.10
CA ASP A 349 -13.32 -1.94 11.36
C ASP A 349 -13.98 -3.01 12.27
N ASP A 350 -13.20 -3.95 12.80
CA ASP A 350 -13.72 -5.20 13.39
C ASP A 350 -13.16 -5.48 14.79
N GLU A 351 -13.80 -4.92 15.82
CA GLU A 351 -13.39 -5.09 17.21
C GLU A 351 -13.47 -6.55 17.72
N ALA A 352 -14.26 -7.44 17.08
CA ALA A 352 -14.37 -8.82 17.54
C ALA A 352 -13.09 -9.61 17.25
N VAL A 353 -12.50 -9.42 16.07
CA VAL A 353 -11.18 -9.99 15.75
C VAL A 353 -10.07 -9.24 16.49
N LYS A 354 -10.14 -7.90 16.64
CA LYS A 354 -9.13 -7.17 17.41
C LYS A 354 -9.08 -7.62 18.87
N ASP A 355 -10.21 -7.86 19.53
CA ASP A 355 -10.25 -8.38 20.89
C ASP A 355 -9.68 -9.81 20.98
N ALA A 356 -9.86 -10.65 19.95
CA ALA A 356 -9.19 -11.95 19.87
C ALA A 356 -7.66 -11.82 19.71
N VAL A 357 -7.16 -10.85 18.92
CA VAL A 357 -5.73 -10.55 18.80
C VAL A 357 -5.16 -10.00 20.11
N ARG A 358 -5.85 -9.06 20.77
CA ARG A 358 -5.51 -8.55 22.11
C ARG A 358 -5.46 -9.69 23.14
N TYR A 359 -6.40 -10.63 23.08
CA TYR A 359 -6.42 -11.81 23.94
C TYR A 359 -5.20 -12.72 23.71
N ALA A 360 -4.94 -13.12 22.46
CA ALA A 360 -3.78 -13.93 22.12
C ALA A 360 -2.47 -13.24 22.55
N HIS A 361 -2.35 -11.92 22.32
CA HIS A 361 -1.20 -11.15 22.76
C HIS A 361 -1.06 -11.08 24.28
N SER A 362 -2.16 -11.09 25.03
CA SER A 362 -2.13 -11.17 26.50
C SER A 362 -1.60 -12.50 27.04
N GLN A 363 -1.71 -13.58 26.26
CA GLN A 363 -1.09 -14.89 26.54
C GLN A 363 0.38 -14.98 26.04
N GLY A 364 0.91 -13.91 25.44
CA GLY A 364 2.29 -13.84 24.92
C GLY A 364 2.45 -14.32 23.47
N VAL A 365 1.37 -14.72 22.81
CA VAL A 365 1.37 -15.29 21.45
C VAL A 365 1.77 -14.24 20.41
N VAL A 366 2.54 -14.64 19.41
CA VAL A 366 2.85 -13.83 18.23
C VAL A 366 1.77 -14.04 17.16
N VAL A 367 1.01 -12.99 16.85
CA VAL A 367 0.00 -13.04 15.79
C VAL A 367 0.54 -12.40 14.51
N VAL A 368 0.46 -13.13 13.39
CA VAL A 368 0.95 -12.72 12.07
C VAL A 368 -0.22 -12.62 11.09
N PHE A 369 -0.30 -11.53 10.34
CA PHE A 369 -1.33 -11.30 9.32
C PHE A 369 -0.73 -11.00 7.94
N ALA A 370 -1.40 -11.51 6.90
CA ALA A 370 -1.20 -11.07 5.53
C ALA A 370 -1.74 -9.63 5.34
N ALA A 371 -0.97 -8.71 4.74
CA ALA A 371 -1.36 -7.30 4.57
C ALA A 371 -2.61 -7.09 3.69
N GLY A 372 -2.80 -7.96 2.69
CA GLY A 372 -3.93 -7.98 1.75
C GLY A 372 -3.48 -7.83 0.29
N ASN A 373 -4.39 -8.02 -0.66
CA ASN A 373 -4.07 -8.27 -2.08
C ASN A 373 -4.77 -7.31 -3.07
N ASP A 374 -5.11 -6.09 -2.65
CA ASP A 374 -5.84 -5.10 -3.47
C ASP A 374 -4.99 -3.89 -3.89
N HIS A 375 -3.72 -3.84 -3.50
CA HIS A 375 -2.82 -2.68 -3.65
C HIS A 375 -3.36 -1.39 -2.99
N LEU A 376 -3.81 -1.52 -1.74
CA LEU A 376 -4.34 -0.43 -0.92
C LEU A 376 -3.57 -0.27 0.40
N ASP A 377 -3.79 0.84 1.10
CA ASP A 377 -3.17 1.10 2.39
C ASP A 377 -3.74 0.21 3.50
N VAL A 378 -2.87 -0.40 4.31
CA VAL A 378 -3.17 -1.31 5.43
C VAL A 378 -4.05 -0.66 6.51
N SER A 379 -4.03 0.67 6.66
CA SER A 379 -4.97 1.40 7.54
C SER A 379 -6.45 1.14 7.19
N LEU A 380 -6.74 0.69 5.97
CA LEU A 380 -8.06 0.30 5.48
C LEU A 380 -8.42 -1.18 5.74
N TYR A 381 -7.60 -1.94 6.48
CA TYR A 381 -7.75 -3.38 6.69
C TYR A 381 -7.72 -3.74 8.18
N SER A 382 -8.83 -4.17 8.75
CA SER A 382 -8.91 -4.69 10.13
C SER A 382 -8.80 -6.22 10.12
N PRO A 383 -8.00 -6.84 11.02
CA PRO A 383 -7.29 -6.24 12.17
C PRO A 383 -5.88 -5.72 11.86
N GLN A 384 -5.40 -5.73 10.61
CA GLN A 384 -4.06 -5.27 10.25
C GLN A 384 -3.80 -3.79 10.62
N ASN A 385 -4.87 -3.00 10.76
CA ASN A 385 -4.85 -1.59 11.16
C ASN A 385 -4.64 -1.34 12.67
N MET A 386 -4.45 -2.39 13.49
CA MET A 386 -4.24 -2.29 14.93
C MET A 386 -2.96 -1.52 15.29
N THR A 387 -3.13 -0.37 15.95
CA THR A 387 -2.04 0.42 16.54
C THR A 387 -1.72 0.00 17.98
N ASP A 388 -2.74 -0.48 18.72
CA ASP A 388 -2.57 -1.18 20.00
C ASP A 388 -2.35 -2.69 19.76
N HIS A 389 -1.49 -3.35 20.55
CA HIS A 389 -1.19 -4.79 20.43
C HIS A 389 -0.89 -5.23 18.98
N LYS A 390 0.00 -4.49 18.30
CA LYS A 390 0.31 -4.59 16.87
C LYS A 390 0.62 -6.05 16.43
N PRO A 391 -0.23 -6.70 15.60
CA PRO A 391 0.14 -7.96 14.96
C PRO A 391 1.26 -7.72 13.93
N ILE A 392 2.01 -8.77 13.56
CA ILE A 392 3.03 -8.65 12.52
C ILE A 392 2.35 -8.63 11.15
N VAL A 393 2.32 -7.48 10.48
CA VAL A 393 1.66 -7.33 9.17
C VAL A 393 2.66 -7.47 8.03
N VAL A 394 2.39 -8.40 7.10
CA VAL A 394 3.36 -8.85 6.10
C VAL A 394 2.93 -8.55 4.66
N GLY A 395 3.72 -7.72 3.98
CA GLY A 395 3.61 -7.46 2.54
C GLY A 395 4.33 -8.50 1.67
N ALA A 396 3.97 -8.57 0.38
CA ALA A 396 4.46 -9.59 -0.55
C ALA A 396 5.60 -9.08 -1.45
N SER A 397 6.77 -9.72 -1.38
CA SER A 397 7.92 -9.40 -2.24
C SER A 397 8.08 -10.36 -3.42
N ARG A 398 8.76 -9.87 -4.45
CA ARG A 398 9.17 -10.58 -5.68
C ARG A 398 10.61 -11.11 -5.59
N PRO A 399 11.09 -11.93 -6.55
CA PRO A 399 12.48 -12.39 -6.58
C PRO A 399 13.54 -11.29 -6.78
N ASP A 400 13.13 -10.08 -7.13
CA ASP A 400 13.96 -8.86 -7.20
C ASP A 400 13.73 -7.89 -6.03
N ASP A 401 13.20 -8.40 -4.91
CA ASP A 401 12.98 -7.73 -3.62
C ASP A 401 11.94 -6.60 -3.61
N ALA A 402 11.54 -6.09 -4.79
CA ALA A 402 10.42 -5.16 -4.92
C ALA A 402 9.07 -5.79 -4.50
N LEU A 403 8.16 -4.95 -4.03
CA LEU A 403 6.78 -5.31 -3.71
C LEU A 403 6.03 -5.88 -4.94
N THR A 404 5.10 -6.82 -4.73
CA THR A 404 4.19 -7.29 -5.80
C THR A 404 3.12 -6.24 -6.12
N SER A 405 2.64 -6.23 -7.36
CA SER A 405 1.61 -5.31 -7.86
C SER A 405 0.27 -5.36 -7.11
N PHE A 406 0.02 -6.46 -6.39
CA PHE A 406 -1.20 -6.69 -5.63
C PHE A 406 -1.03 -6.42 -4.13
N SER A 407 0.20 -6.38 -3.59
CA SER A 407 0.37 -6.25 -2.14
C SER A 407 -0.19 -4.92 -1.67
N ASN A 408 -0.98 -5.00 -0.61
CA ASN A 408 -1.21 -3.85 0.26
C ASN A 408 0.11 -3.40 0.89
N PHE A 409 0.13 -2.14 1.29
CA PHE A 409 1.29 -1.40 1.79
C PHE A 409 0.81 -0.35 2.82
N GLY A 410 1.68 0.53 3.31
CA GLY A 410 1.33 1.61 4.24
C GLY A 410 2.13 1.54 5.55
N LEU A 411 2.01 2.57 6.39
CA LEU A 411 2.80 2.73 7.62
C LEU A 411 2.63 1.59 8.64
N LEU A 412 1.55 0.80 8.53
CA LEU A 412 1.25 -0.35 9.37
C LEU A 412 1.74 -1.68 8.77
N THR A 413 2.55 -1.65 7.71
CA THR A 413 3.28 -2.81 7.20
C THR A 413 4.59 -2.96 7.96
N ASP A 414 4.82 -4.08 8.64
CA ASP A 414 6.04 -4.27 9.42
C ASP A 414 7.24 -4.63 8.55
N VAL A 415 7.05 -5.56 7.62
CA VAL A 415 8.09 -6.16 6.77
C VAL A 415 7.48 -6.74 5.49
N ILE A 416 8.33 -7.00 4.49
CA ILE A 416 7.97 -7.81 3.31
C ILE A 416 8.66 -9.18 3.34
N ALA A 417 7.96 -10.19 2.79
CA ALA A 417 8.47 -11.56 2.68
C ALA A 417 8.10 -12.19 1.32
N PRO A 418 8.78 -13.28 0.89
CA PRO A 418 8.56 -13.89 -0.43
C PRO A 418 7.10 -14.27 -0.67
N GLY A 419 6.45 -13.53 -1.57
CA GLY A 419 4.99 -13.57 -1.75
C GLY A 419 4.51 -13.76 -3.18
N GLY A 420 5.34 -13.51 -4.18
CA GLY A 420 4.97 -13.69 -5.57
C GLY A 420 6.10 -13.43 -6.56
N GLY A 421 5.74 -13.26 -7.83
CA GLY A 421 6.64 -13.01 -8.93
C GLY A 421 6.19 -11.85 -9.82
N TYR A 422 6.72 -11.83 -11.04
CA TYR A 422 6.46 -10.77 -12.02
C TYR A 422 5.05 -10.87 -12.62
N ASP A 423 4.47 -9.74 -13.01
CA ASP A 423 3.09 -9.65 -13.51
C ASP A 423 2.94 -10.13 -14.96
N VAL A 424 4.03 -10.07 -15.73
CA VAL A 424 4.07 -10.37 -17.17
C VAL A 424 5.12 -11.44 -17.45
N GLY A 425 4.79 -12.38 -18.34
CA GLY A 425 5.67 -13.48 -18.73
C GLY A 425 5.22 -14.17 -20.01
N PRO A 426 5.95 -15.21 -20.47
CA PRO A 426 5.62 -15.92 -21.70
C PRO A 426 4.20 -16.55 -21.69
N PRO A 427 3.46 -16.57 -22.81
CA PRO A 427 2.12 -17.15 -22.85
C PRO A 427 2.07 -18.61 -22.35
N GLY A 428 1.33 -18.84 -21.27
CA GLY A 428 1.20 -20.16 -20.62
C GLY A 428 2.11 -20.36 -19.40
N PHE A 429 3.12 -19.51 -19.21
CA PHE A 429 3.80 -19.34 -17.94
C PHE A 429 2.93 -18.47 -17.03
N GLU A 430 2.84 -18.81 -15.75
CA GLU A 430 2.14 -18.03 -14.73
C GLU A 430 3.22 -17.45 -13.80
N PRO A 431 3.90 -16.34 -14.20
CA PRO A 431 5.11 -15.82 -13.54
C PRO A 431 4.87 -15.31 -12.12
N SER A 432 3.68 -14.77 -11.88
CA SER A 432 3.28 -14.17 -10.61
C SER A 432 3.12 -15.21 -9.51
N ARG A 433 2.71 -16.45 -9.84
CA ARG A 433 2.53 -17.56 -8.90
C ARG A 433 3.78 -18.45 -8.86
N ASN A 434 4.74 -18.09 -8.02
CA ASN A 434 6.07 -18.72 -7.95
C ASN A 434 6.47 -19.18 -6.55
N ILE A 435 5.59 -19.09 -5.54
CA ILE A 435 5.83 -19.67 -4.22
C ILE A 435 5.37 -21.12 -4.26
N LEU A 436 6.31 -22.06 -4.25
CA LEU A 436 6.06 -23.50 -4.23
C LEU A 436 5.84 -23.97 -2.79
N SER A 437 4.72 -24.63 -2.53
CA SER A 437 4.49 -25.35 -1.27
C SER A 437 3.58 -26.57 -1.47
N LEU A 438 3.18 -27.20 -0.37
CA LEU A 438 2.39 -28.43 -0.34
C LEU A 438 1.00 -28.26 -0.99
N LYS A 439 0.47 -29.37 -1.50
CA LYS A 439 -0.83 -29.45 -2.16
C LYS A 439 -1.70 -30.49 -1.46
N SER A 440 -2.77 -30.06 -0.78
CA SER A 440 -3.80 -30.94 -0.21
C SER A 440 -4.23 -32.02 -1.21
N SER A 441 -4.48 -33.23 -0.72
CA SER A 441 -5.07 -34.33 -1.47
C SER A 441 -6.45 -33.98 -2.06
N GLN A 442 -7.24 -33.17 -1.36
CA GLN A 442 -8.61 -32.77 -1.74
C GLN A 442 -8.69 -31.43 -2.51
N ILE A 443 -7.60 -30.65 -2.54
CA ILE A 443 -7.44 -29.31 -3.15
C ILE A 443 -8.49 -28.87 -4.20
N HIS A 444 -9.14 -27.75 -3.92
CA HIS A 444 -10.13 -27.15 -4.79
C HIS A 444 -9.53 -26.68 -6.13
N SER A 445 -10.32 -26.82 -7.20
CA SER A 445 -9.89 -26.64 -8.59
C SER A 445 -9.24 -25.28 -8.89
N ALA A 446 -9.69 -24.21 -8.22
CA ALA A 446 -9.17 -22.85 -8.37
C ALA A 446 -7.68 -22.75 -8.03
N MET A 447 -7.25 -23.38 -6.93
CA MET A 447 -5.86 -23.39 -6.49
C MET A 447 -4.92 -24.10 -7.47
N THR A 448 -5.42 -25.06 -8.25
CA THR A 448 -4.57 -25.80 -9.22
C THR A 448 -4.26 -25.01 -10.50
N GLY A 449 -4.97 -23.92 -10.78
CA GLY A 449 -4.92 -23.22 -12.07
C GLY A 449 -5.32 -24.10 -13.27
N GLY A 450 -6.22 -25.08 -13.05
CA GLY A 450 -6.54 -26.13 -14.03
C GLY A 450 -5.40 -27.15 -14.20
N GLY A 451 -4.65 -27.41 -13.13
CA GLY A 451 -3.46 -28.27 -13.11
C GLY A 451 -2.13 -27.58 -13.43
N LYS A 452 -2.14 -26.39 -14.07
CA LYS A 452 -0.91 -25.66 -14.47
C LYS A 452 0.02 -25.28 -13.32
N LEU A 453 -0.52 -25.10 -12.13
CA LEU A 453 0.24 -24.67 -10.95
C LEU A 453 0.80 -25.86 -10.16
N VAL A 454 0.39 -27.09 -10.47
CA VAL A 454 0.84 -28.30 -9.77
C VAL A 454 2.25 -28.69 -10.23
N VAL A 455 3.13 -28.94 -9.25
CA VAL A 455 4.49 -29.43 -9.47
C VAL A 455 4.60 -30.85 -8.93
N GLY A 456 5.10 -31.77 -9.77
CA GLY A 456 5.07 -33.20 -9.47
C GLY A 456 3.64 -33.72 -9.36
N GLN A 457 3.23 -34.14 -8.16
CA GLN A 457 1.88 -34.63 -7.82
C GLN A 457 1.34 -34.10 -6.47
N ARG A 458 2.19 -33.39 -5.72
CA ARG A 458 2.06 -33.14 -4.26
C ARG A 458 2.39 -31.71 -3.84
N TYR A 459 2.74 -30.86 -4.80
CA TYR A 459 3.13 -29.47 -4.57
C TYR A 459 2.38 -28.58 -5.57
N VAL A 460 2.14 -27.34 -5.21
CA VAL A 460 1.44 -26.37 -6.04
C VAL A 460 2.06 -24.99 -5.85
N ARG A 461 1.98 -24.14 -6.87
CA ARG A 461 2.51 -22.77 -6.85
C ARG A 461 1.40 -21.76 -6.61
N GLN A 462 1.59 -20.86 -5.65
CA GLN A 462 0.70 -19.72 -5.42
C GLN A 462 1.47 -18.39 -5.37
N ALA A 463 0.71 -17.32 -5.14
CA ALA A 463 1.20 -16.01 -4.73
C ALA A 463 0.09 -15.24 -4.01
N GLY A 464 0.50 -14.32 -3.15
CA GLY A 464 -0.33 -13.51 -2.27
C GLY A 464 0.46 -13.06 -1.04
N THR A 465 -0.01 -12.03 -0.34
CA THR A 465 0.43 -11.76 1.05
C THR A 465 0.17 -12.97 1.96
N SER A 466 -0.84 -13.78 1.64
CA SER A 466 -1.15 -15.10 2.20
C SER A 466 -0.02 -16.13 2.08
N MET A 467 0.91 -15.97 1.12
CA MET A 467 2.15 -16.76 1.00
C MET A 467 3.34 -16.10 1.70
N SER A 468 3.22 -14.83 2.08
CA SER A 468 4.27 -14.02 2.70
C SER A 468 4.21 -14.15 4.23
N ALA A 469 3.00 -14.04 4.81
CA ALA A 469 2.71 -14.29 6.21
C ALA A 469 3.32 -15.61 6.75
N PRO A 470 3.16 -16.79 6.11
CA PRO A 470 3.74 -18.04 6.61
C PRO A 470 5.27 -18.08 6.60
N HIS A 471 5.93 -17.32 5.73
CA HIS A 471 7.39 -17.16 5.81
C HIS A 471 7.80 -16.43 7.10
N VAL A 472 7.01 -15.44 7.54
CA VAL A 472 7.28 -14.65 8.75
C VAL A 472 6.79 -15.37 10.01
N ALA A 473 5.67 -16.11 9.97
CA ALA A 473 5.23 -16.96 11.07
C ALA A 473 6.24 -18.09 11.35
N GLY A 474 6.80 -18.70 10.30
CA GLY A 474 7.91 -19.62 10.44
C GLY A 474 9.18 -18.95 10.99
N LEU A 475 9.48 -17.71 10.60
CA LEU A 475 10.61 -16.96 11.18
C LEU A 475 10.39 -16.64 12.67
N ALA A 476 9.19 -16.23 13.06
CA ALA A 476 8.83 -16.04 14.46
C ALA A 476 9.04 -17.34 15.26
N ALA A 477 8.67 -18.49 14.70
CA ALA A 477 8.93 -19.78 15.34
C ALA A 477 10.43 -20.13 15.46
N LEU A 478 11.27 -19.73 14.48
CA LEU A 478 12.73 -19.83 14.64
C LEU A 478 13.22 -18.95 15.80
N VAL A 479 12.82 -17.67 15.83
CA VAL A 479 13.22 -16.70 16.87
C VAL A 479 12.80 -17.18 18.26
N ILE A 480 11.56 -17.63 18.44
CA ILE A 480 11.06 -18.17 19.72
C ILE A 480 11.82 -19.43 20.13
N SER A 481 12.14 -20.33 19.19
CA SER A 481 12.92 -21.54 19.51
C SER A 481 14.37 -21.25 19.92
N HIS A 482 14.91 -20.07 19.59
CA HIS A 482 16.24 -19.62 20.04
C HIS A 482 16.19 -18.75 21.30
N HIS A 483 15.20 -17.85 21.39
CA HIS A 483 14.98 -16.89 22.46
C HIS A 483 13.59 -17.06 23.12
N PRO A 484 13.32 -18.19 23.81
CA PRO A 484 11.99 -18.53 24.36
C PRO A 484 11.56 -17.67 25.57
N SER A 485 12.23 -16.54 25.80
CA SER A 485 11.88 -15.53 26.81
C SER A 485 11.60 -14.15 26.19
N PHE A 486 11.59 -14.02 24.87
CA PHE A 486 11.14 -12.80 24.19
C PHE A 486 9.62 -12.69 24.27
N THR A 487 9.11 -11.48 24.52
CA THR A 487 7.69 -11.18 24.32
C THR A 487 7.34 -11.17 22.83
N ASN A 488 6.05 -11.21 22.50
CA ASN A 488 5.56 -11.11 21.13
C ASN A 488 6.03 -9.82 20.41
N ASP A 489 5.98 -8.64 21.05
CA ASP A 489 6.57 -7.44 20.44
C ASP A 489 8.10 -7.56 20.34
N GLN A 490 8.80 -8.21 21.29
CA GLN A 490 10.25 -8.44 21.11
C GLN A 490 10.56 -9.33 19.91
N VAL A 491 9.74 -10.36 19.61
CA VAL A 491 9.87 -11.16 18.38
C VAL A 491 9.59 -10.30 17.14
N ARG A 492 8.53 -9.48 17.15
CA ARG A 492 8.21 -8.53 16.08
C ARG A 492 9.36 -7.55 15.82
N GLN A 493 9.90 -6.94 16.86
CA GLN A 493 10.97 -5.95 16.78
C GLN A 493 12.31 -6.61 16.38
N ALA A 494 12.61 -7.82 16.83
CA ALA A 494 13.77 -8.58 16.35
C ALA A 494 13.68 -8.88 14.85
N ILE A 495 12.49 -9.22 14.33
CA ILE A 495 12.24 -9.43 12.89
C ILE A 495 12.37 -8.12 12.09
N ARG A 496 11.90 -6.99 12.63
CA ARG A 496 11.98 -5.67 11.98
C ARG A 496 13.41 -5.10 11.97
N ALA A 497 14.09 -5.09 13.12
CA ALA A 497 15.45 -4.55 13.30
C ALA A 497 16.55 -5.37 12.60
N SER A 498 16.22 -6.57 12.12
CA SER A 498 17.14 -7.46 11.39
C SER A 498 16.79 -7.62 9.90
N ALA A 499 15.73 -6.97 9.42
CA ALA A 499 15.35 -7.03 8.01
C ALA A 499 16.43 -6.41 7.11
N ASP A 500 16.59 -6.95 5.90
CA ASP A 500 17.41 -6.35 4.86
C ASP A 500 16.67 -5.12 4.29
N ASP A 501 17.19 -3.93 4.59
CA ASP A 501 16.75 -2.64 4.05
C ASP A 501 16.70 -2.67 2.51
N VAL A 502 15.50 -2.58 1.94
CA VAL A 502 15.24 -2.63 0.49
C VAL A 502 14.12 -1.64 0.12
N GLY A 503 14.38 -0.78 -0.85
CA GLY A 503 13.44 0.30 -1.24
C GLY A 503 14.08 1.67 -1.05
N ALA A 504 13.41 2.55 -0.29
CA ALA A 504 14.04 3.73 0.29
C ALA A 504 14.90 3.33 1.50
N GLN A 505 15.61 4.29 2.13
CA GLN A 505 16.57 3.98 3.20
C GLN A 505 15.90 3.94 4.59
N GLY A 506 16.00 2.78 5.24
CA GLY A 506 15.31 2.47 6.50
C GLY A 506 13.79 2.37 6.31
N PHE A 507 13.02 2.37 7.40
CA PHE A 507 11.57 2.16 7.32
C PHE A 507 10.87 3.04 6.27
N ASP A 508 10.17 2.41 5.32
CA ASP A 508 9.36 3.07 4.29
C ASP A 508 7.95 2.45 4.15
N PRO A 509 6.92 3.23 3.75
CA PRO A 509 5.55 2.72 3.66
C PRO A 509 5.29 1.70 2.55
N ILE A 510 6.26 1.35 1.70
CA ILE A 510 6.13 0.36 0.62
C ILE A 510 6.71 -1.00 1.05
N THR A 511 7.80 -1.02 1.82
CA THR A 511 8.48 -2.26 2.24
C THR A 511 8.49 -2.52 3.74
N GLY A 512 7.96 -1.59 4.55
CA GLY A 512 8.03 -1.64 6.00
C GLY A 512 9.48 -1.41 6.46
N ALA A 513 9.99 -2.26 7.34
CA ALA A 513 11.42 -2.31 7.69
C ALA A 513 12.29 -3.04 6.63
N GLY A 514 11.71 -3.48 5.52
CA GLY A 514 12.42 -4.20 4.44
C GLY A 514 12.13 -5.71 4.42
N ARG A 515 13.03 -6.48 3.79
CA ARG A 515 12.85 -7.92 3.57
C ARG A 515 13.35 -8.73 4.77
N VAL A 516 12.51 -9.60 5.32
CA VAL A 516 12.90 -10.46 6.46
C VAL A 516 14.16 -11.31 6.19
N ASN A 517 15.08 -11.32 7.15
CA ASN A 517 16.35 -12.05 7.10
C ASN A 517 16.51 -12.93 8.36
N ALA A 518 16.42 -14.25 8.18
CA ALA A 518 16.39 -15.20 9.29
C ALA A 518 17.74 -15.35 10.01
N ALA A 519 18.85 -15.22 9.29
CA ALA A 519 20.19 -15.31 9.88
C ALA A 519 20.53 -14.07 10.72
N ALA A 520 20.01 -12.90 10.33
CA ALA A 520 20.13 -11.67 11.11
C ALA A 520 19.18 -11.66 12.32
N ALA A 521 17.93 -12.12 12.16
CA ALA A 521 16.96 -12.18 13.26
C ALA A 521 17.45 -13.06 14.44
N LEU A 522 18.08 -14.20 14.13
CA LEU A 522 18.69 -15.09 15.13
C LEU A 522 20.04 -14.60 15.70
N ALA A 523 20.48 -13.40 15.33
CA ALA A 523 21.65 -12.73 15.91
C ALA A 523 21.28 -11.59 16.89
N ILE A 524 19.98 -11.31 17.07
CA ILE A 524 19.48 -10.28 18.00
C ILE A 524 19.36 -10.89 19.40
N ASP A 525 20.47 -10.93 20.15
CA ASP A 525 20.50 -11.42 21.55
C ASP A 525 19.62 -10.59 22.51
N SER A 526 19.33 -9.33 22.19
CA SER A 526 18.50 -8.43 22.99
C SER A 526 17.79 -7.36 22.16
N VAL A 527 16.60 -6.95 22.60
CA VAL A 527 15.72 -6.00 21.89
C VAL A 527 15.50 -4.73 22.71
N LEU A 528 15.50 -3.56 22.06
CA LEU A 528 15.14 -2.28 22.68
C LEU A 528 13.64 -2.01 22.59
N ASP A 529 13.05 -1.60 23.72
CA ASP A 529 11.70 -1.02 23.79
C ASP A 529 11.74 0.36 23.10
N THR A 530 11.04 0.44 21.96
CA THR A 530 11.07 1.57 21.03
C THR A 530 9.64 1.86 20.60
N GLN A 531 9.03 2.88 21.19
CA GLN A 531 7.62 3.21 21.00
C GLN A 531 7.40 4.73 20.96
N ILE A 532 6.52 5.20 20.08
CA ILE A 532 5.97 6.56 20.10
C ILE A 532 4.55 6.47 20.67
N LEU A 533 4.27 7.27 21.71
CA LEU A 533 2.98 7.32 22.42
C LEU A 533 2.21 8.60 22.12
N GLU A 534 2.91 9.73 22.00
CA GLU A 534 2.35 11.00 21.51
C GLU A 534 3.33 11.57 20.47
N PRO A 535 2.88 12.09 19.32
CA PRO A 535 1.51 12.03 18.81
C PRO A 535 1.11 10.63 18.29
N GLU A 536 -0.17 10.28 18.42
CA GLU A 536 -0.74 9.04 17.89
C GLU A 536 -0.81 9.04 16.35
N LEU A 537 -1.06 7.88 15.74
CA LEU A 537 -1.17 7.74 14.28
C LEU A 537 -2.37 8.50 13.74
N GLY A 538 -2.13 9.38 12.76
CA GLY A 538 -3.16 10.22 12.14
C GLY A 538 -3.51 11.47 12.97
N ALA A 539 -2.76 11.77 14.04
CA ALA A 539 -2.97 12.97 14.83
C ALA A 539 -2.85 14.25 13.99
N GLU A 540 -3.74 15.21 14.25
CA GLU A 540 -3.72 16.53 13.62
C GLU A 540 -2.93 17.51 14.50
N ALA A 541 -2.02 18.26 13.90
CA ALA A 541 -1.24 19.31 14.55
C ALA A 541 -1.41 20.65 13.81
N SER A 542 -1.54 21.75 14.55
CA SER A 542 -1.61 23.09 13.97
C SER A 542 -0.40 23.95 14.28
N GLN A 543 0.06 24.70 13.28
CA GLN A 543 1.09 25.72 13.44
C GLN A 543 0.65 26.84 14.41
N SER A 544 -0.66 26.98 14.66
CA SER A 544 -1.21 27.89 15.69
C SER A 544 -0.96 27.43 17.13
N ASP A 545 -0.79 26.13 17.33
CA ASP A 545 -0.71 25.53 18.68
C ASP A 545 0.73 25.48 19.19
N GLY A 546 1.69 25.65 18.28
CA GLY A 546 3.13 25.68 18.56
C GLY A 546 3.82 24.33 18.38
N PRO A 547 5.05 24.16 18.90
CA PRO A 547 5.82 22.94 18.71
C PRO A 547 5.17 21.69 19.32
N VAL A 548 5.16 20.59 18.56
CA VAL A 548 4.59 19.30 18.98
C VAL A 548 5.54 18.62 19.96
N THR A 549 5.06 18.20 21.13
CA THR A 549 5.84 17.38 22.06
C THR A 549 5.74 15.92 21.67
N ILE A 550 6.88 15.23 21.54
CA ILE A 550 6.93 13.80 21.22
C ILE A 550 7.20 13.02 22.51
N ARG A 551 6.34 12.06 22.82
CA ARG A 551 6.48 11.14 23.96
C ARG A 551 6.61 9.69 23.53
N GLY A 552 7.25 8.91 24.38
CA GLY A 552 7.39 7.48 24.14
C GLY A 552 8.45 6.81 25.01
N THR A 553 8.91 5.66 24.52
CA THR A 553 9.97 4.86 25.13
C THR A 553 11.08 4.62 24.12
N ALA A 554 12.32 4.77 24.57
CA ALA A 554 13.54 4.41 23.86
C ALA A 554 14.55 3.94 24.92
N ALA A 555 14.51 2.66 25.24
CA ALA A 555 15.25 2.05 26.35
C ALA A 555 15.42 0.53 26.17
N GLY A 556 16.32 -0.10 26.92
CA GLY A 556 16.44 -1.55 26.95
C GLY A 556 17.79 -2.06 27.46
N PRO A 557 18.01 -3.39 27.43
CA PRO A 557 19.34 -3.97 27.56
C PRO A 557 20.25 -3.44 26.44
N GLU A 558 21.53 -3.21 26.74
CA GLU A 558 22.50 -2.70 25.76
C GLU A 558 22.09 -1.40 25.01
N PHE A 559 21.16 -0.61 25.54
CA PHE A 559 20.79 0.69 24.96
C PHE A 559 22.02 1.62 24.88
N ALA A 560 22.30 2.17 23.68
CA ALA A 560 23.37 3.13 23.46
C ALA A 560 22.88 4.56 23.22
N ARG A 561 21.84 4.75 22.38
CA ARG A 561 21.27 6.08 22.06
C ARG A 561 19.92 6.00 21.34
N TYR A 562 19.19 7.12 21.26
CA TYR A 562 18.05 7.30 20.34
C TYR A 562 18.12 8.62 19.56
N GLU A 563 17.46 8.65 18.40
CA GLU A 563 17.34 9.79 17.48
C GLU A 563 15.87 9.95 17.04
N LEU A 564 15.39 11.20 16.91
CA LEU A 564 14.07 11.49 16.31
C LEU A 564 14.24 12.23 14.98
N LEU A 565 13.47 11.81 13.97
CA LEU A 565 13.45 12.43 12.65
C LEU A 565 11.99 12.65 12.18
N TYR A 566 11.82 13.51 11.17
CA TYR A 566 10.58 13.64 10.40
C TYR A 566 10.85 13.62 8.90
N GLN A 567 9.87 13.21 8.11
CA GLN A 567 9.88 13.32 6.65
C GLN A 567 8.53 13.87 6.18
N ARG A 568 8.51 14.69 5.12
CA ARG A 568 7.25 15.12 4.48
C ARG A 568 6.87 14.11 3.40
N ASP A 569 5.71 13.49 3.54
CA ASP A 569 5.32 12.39 2.67
C ASP A 569 5.05 12.89 1.24
N GLY A 570 5.35 12.05 0.24
CA GLY A 570 5.25 12.41 -1.18
C GLY A 570 6.22 13.50 -1.69
N SER A 571 7.01 14.13 -0.82
CA SER A 571 7.83 15.30 -1.20
C SER A 571 9.16 14.99 -1.89
N GLY A 572 9.63 13.74 -1.82
CA GLY A 572 10.97 13.35 -2.27
C GLY A 572 12.13 13.89 -1.41
N MET A 573 11.85 14.60 -0.32
CA MET A 573 12.87 14.96 0.67
C MET A 573 13.18 13.77 1.57
N GLY A 574 14.48 13.57 1.88
CA GLY A 574 14.90 12.64 2.92
C GLY A 574 14.55 13.13 4.33
N SER A 575 14.70 12.25 5.31
CA SER A 575 14.36 12.53 6.70
C SER A 575 15.25 13.62 7.34
N VAL A 576 14.65 14.48 8.16
CA VAL A 576 15.27 15.62 8.84
C VAL A 576 15.25 15.40 10.36
N THR A 577 16.37 15.63 11.03
CA THR A 577 16.51 15.43 12.48
C THR A 577 15.67 16.42 13.30
N ILE A 578 14.87 15.91 14.23
CA ILE A 578 14.22 16.68 15.31
C ILE A 578 15.14 16.72 16.53
N GLN A 579 15.52 15.54 17.00
CA GLN A 579 16.33 15.34 18.20
C GLN A 579 17.60 14.58 17.80
N PRO A 580 18.79 15.23 17.79
CA PRO A 580 20.05 14.56 17.56
C PRO A 580 20.40 13.63 18.73
N SER A 581 21.24 12.63 18.44
CA SER A 581 21.51 11.44 19.24
C SER A 581 21.62 11.65 20.76
N VAL A 582 20.70 11.02 21.50
CA VAL A 582 20.58 11.10 22.96
C VAL A 582 20.95 9.76 23.59
N SER A 583 22.01 9.73 24.41
CA SER A 583 22.50 8.52 25.09
C SER A 583 21.90 8.26 26.48
N THR A 584 20.81 8.97 26.82
CA THR A 584 20.05 8.72 28.06
C THR A 584 18.73 8.04 27.69
N PRO A 585 18.43 6.84 28.21
CA PRO A 585 17.19 6.14 27.89
C PRO A 585 15.98 6.85 28.48
N VAL A 586 14.83 6.73 27.79
CA VAL A 586 13.56 7.35 28.16
C VAL A 586 12.49 6.26 28.19
N ILE A 587 11.59 6.27 29.18
CA ILE A 587 10.49 5.30 29.32
C ILE A 587 9.22 6.07 29.65
N GLY A 588 8.20 6.00 28.78
CA GLY A 588 6.95 6.75 28.92
C GLY A 588 7.13 8.27 29.07
N GLY A 589 8.25 8.81 28.57
CA GLY A 589 8.72 10.17 28.84
C GLY A 589 8.65 11.07 27.60
N VAL A 590 9.17 12.29 27.70
CA VAL A 590 9.37 13.17 26.53
C VAL A 590 10.65 12.73 25.82
N LEU A 591 10.52 12.38 24.55
CA LEU A 591 11.64 12.03 23.66
C LEU A 591 12.20 13.27 22.95
N GLY A 592 11.36 14.29 22.70
CA GLY A 592 11.79 15.54 22.08
C GLY A 592 10.63 16.52 21.85
N THR A 593 10.93 17.61 21.12
CA THR A 593 9.94 18.61 20.71
C THR A 593 10.21 19.04 19.27
N TRP A 594 9.18 19.00 18.44
CA TRP A 594 9.24 19.25 17.00
C TRP A 594 8.69 20.63 16.68
N ASP A 595 9.55 21.53 16.20
CA ASP A 595 9.11 22.83 15.72
C ASP A 595 8.47 22.69 14.32
N ILE A 596 7.17 22.95 14.27
CA ILE A 596 6.34 22.88 13.06
C ILE A 596 6.05 24.26 12.45
N GLY A 597 6.48 25.36 13.08
CA GLY A 597 6.03 26.72 12.77
C GLY A 597 6.45 27.29 11.42
N SER A 598 7.38 26.63 10.71
CA SER A 598 7.84 27.01 9.36
C SER A 598 7.64 25.92 8.31
N LEU A 599 6.94 24.84 8.64
CA LEU A 599 6.73 23.71 7.73
C LEU A 599 5.55 23.98 6.77
N LEU A 600 5.40 23.15 5.73
CA LEU A 600 4.27 23.23 4.78
C LEU A 600 3.14 22.30 5.22
N ASP A 601 1.90 22.60 4.86
CA ASP A 601 0.74 21.74 5.16
C ASP A 601 0.89 20.35 4.50
N GLY A 602 0.32 19.30 5.11
CA GLY A 602 0.34 17.94 4.60
C GLY A 602 0.75 16.88 5.63
N LEU A 603 0.94 15.66 5.16
CA LEU A 603 1.26 14.50 6.00
C LEU A 603 2.79 14.38 6.23
N TYR A 604 3.17 14.04 7.46
CA TYR A 604 4.55 13.86 7.87
C TYR A 604 4.74 12.57 8.66
N THR A 605 5.62 11.71 8.19
CA THR A 605 6.08 10.54 8.96
C THR A 605 7.14 10.98 9.99
N LEU A 606 6.81 10.86 11.28
CA LEU A 606 7.77 10.90 12.38
C LEU A 606 8.42 9.53 12.57
N ARG A 607 9.71 9.51 12.88
CA ARG A 607 10.54 8.31 13.02
C ARG A 607 11.33 8.38 14.32
N LEU A 608 11.27 7.33 15.14
CA LEU A 608 12.08 7.12 16.34
C LEU A 608 13.03 5.95 16.10
N LEU A 609 14.33 6.21 16.12
CA LEU A 609 15.38 5.21 15.94
C LEU A 609 16.13 5.05 17.25
N ALA A 610 16.04 3.90 17.89
CA ALA A 610 16.87 3.51 19.03
C ALA A 610 18.00 2.58 18.55
N THR A 611 19.23 2.76 19.06
CA THR A 611 20.39 1.92 18.72
C THR A 611 21.01 1.29 19.95
N ASP A 612 21.37 0.01 19.86
CA ASP A 612 22.09 -0.72 20.91
C ASP A 612 23.63 -0.54 20.83
N THR A 613 24.38 -1.22 21.70
CA THR A 613 25.85 -1.20 21.71
C THR A 613 26.49 -2.01 20.58
N ALA A 614 25.76 -2.93 19.96
CA ALA A 614 26.22 -3.73 18.81
C ALA A 614 26.07 -2.96 17.48
N GLY A 615 25.11 -2.04 17.39
CA GLY A 615 24.80 -1.21 16.24
C GLY A 615 23.45 -1.51 15.57
N HIS A 616 22.62 -2.41 16.13
CA HIS A 616 21.29 -2.69 15.61
C HIS A 616 20.35 -1.50 15.84
N ILE A 617 19.49 -1.21 14.86
CA ILE A 617 18.54 -0.10 14.93
C ILE A 617 17.13 -0.66 15.06
N PHE A 618 16.47 -0.30 16.15
CA PHE A 618 15.05 -0.56 16.40
C PHE A 618 14.30 0.73 16.04
N GLU A 619 13.28 0.62 15.20
CA GLU A 619 12.61 1.79 14.60
C GLU A 619 11.09 1.75 14.77
N GLU A 620 10.49 2.83 15.27
CA GLU A 620 9.04 3.02 15.34
C GLU A 620 8.62 4.30 14.60
N ALA A 621 7.47 4.27 13.93
CA ALA A 621 6.99 5.37 13.10
C ALA A 621 5.53 5.73 13.38
N THR A 622 5.20 7.01 13.18
CA THR A 622 3.81 7.52 13.25
C THR A 622 3.63 8.65 12.24
N GLN A 623 2.46 8.77 11.64
CA GLN A 623 2.12 9.87 10.72
C GLN A 623 1.31 10.95 11.42
N VAL A 624 1.71 12.21 11.21
CA VAL A 624 1.05 13.40 11.73
C VAL A 624 0.57 14.26 10.56
N LEU A 625 -0.69 14.67 10.59
CA LEU A 625 -1.23 15.65 9.66
C LEU A 625 -0.94 17.06 10.19
N LEU A 626 -0.16 17.84 9.46
CA LEU A 626 0.10 19.25 9.75
C LEU A 626 -0.82 20.16 8.94
N GLU A 627 -1.61 21.01 9.61
CA GLU A 627 -2.40 22.08 8.98
C GLU A 627 -2.19 23.41 9.72
N ALA A 628 -1.67 24.46 9.07
CA ALA A 628 -1.48 25.77 9.71
C ALA A 628 -2.79 26.47 10.11
N VAL A 629 -3.88 26.13 9.42
CA VAL A 629 -5.25 26.52 9.76
C VAL A 629 -6.10 25.25 9.64
N PRO A 630 -6.39 24.55 10.75
CA PRO A 630 -7.12 23.29 10.70
C PRO A 630 -8.59 23.48 10.29
N ALA A 631 -9.17 22.47 9.64
CA ALA A 631 -10.58 22.52 9.25
C ALA A 631 -11.52 22.50 10.48
N ARG A 632 -12.35 23.54 10.64
CA ARG A 632 -13.28 23.68 11.78
C ARG A 632 -14.65 23.07 11.48
N ARG A 633 -15.09 22.12 12.30
CA ARG A 633 -16.47 21.61 12.30
C ARG A 633 -17.48 22.73 12.65
N LEU A 634 -18.56 22.83 11.87
CA LEU A 634 -19.67 23.76 12.10
C LEU A 634 -20.91 23.09 12.72
N THR A 635 -21.13 21.79 12.48
CA THR A 635 -22.28 21.06 13.04
C THR A 635 -22.10 20.75 14.52
N THR A 636 -23.09 21.12 15.34
CA THR A 636 -23.10 20.90 16.80
C THR A 636 -23.59 19.50 17.22
N ALA A 637 -24.08 18.68 16.29
CA ALA A 637 -24.53 17.31 16.55
C ALA A 637 -24.20 16.37 15.38
N ALA A 638 -23.92 15.09 15.68
CA ALA A 638 -23.55 14.07 14.70
C ALA A 638 -24.72 13.67 13.79
N ALA A 639 -24.81 14.35 12.65
CA ALA A 639 -25.84 14.19 11.62
C ALA A 639 -25.30 13.51 10.35
N HIS A 640 -26.16 13.20 9.38
CA HIS A 640 -25.73 12.98 8.00
C HIS A 640 -25.87 14.30 7.22
N ALA A 641 -25.14 15.34 7.64
CA ALA A 641 -25.13 16.61 6.94
C ALA A 641 -24.58 16.47 5.52
N GLN A 642 -25.19 17.20 4.57
CA GLN A 642 -24.90 17.14 3.13
C GLN A 642 -25.17 18.49 2.45
N THR A 643 -24.62 18.65 1.24
CA THR A 643 -24.83 19.81 0.35
C THR A 643 -24.69 21.16 1.07
N PRO A 644 -23.49 21.48 1.59
CA PRO A 644 -23.21 22.79 2.17
C PRO A 644 -23.16 23.87 1.08
N ASN A 645 -23.54 25.09 1.45
CA ASN A 645 -23.46 26.29 0.61
C ASN A 645 -23.12 27.50 1.48
N VAL A 646 -22.40 28.49 0.95
CA VAL A 646 -21.85 29.61 1.73
C VAL A 646 -21.99 30.94 1.00
N SER A 647 -22.38 31.99 1.72
CA SER A 647 -22.36 33.37 1.23
C SER A 647 -22.07 34.33 2.38
N GLY A 648 -20.93 35.03 2.32
CA GLY A 648 -20.43 35.83 3.43
C GLY A 648 -20.30 35.01 4.71
N ASP A 649 -20.77 35.57 5.83
CA ASP A 649 -20.68 34.94 7.15
C ASP A 649 -21.81 33.93 7.43
N ARG A 650 -22.37 33.30 6.39
CA ARG A 650 -23.54 32.42 6.47
C ARG A 650 -23.29 31.12 5.72
N VAL A 651 -23.43 29.98 6.41
CA VAL A 651 -23.27 28.63 5.83
C VAL A 651 -24.56 27.84 6.03
N VAL A 652 -25.13 27.27 4.98
CA VAL A 652 -26.36 26.46 5.02
C VAL A 652 -26.12 25.04 4.51
N TRP A 653 -26.88 24.05 5.01
CA TRP A 653 -26.76 22.64 4.58
C TRP A 653 -28.06 21.86 4.82
N THR A 654 -28.18 20.69 4.17
CA THR A 654 -29.20 19.69 4.49
C THR A 654 -28.74 18.82 5.65
N ASP A 655 -29.59 18.66 6.67
CA ASP A 655 -29.30 17.90 7.87
C ASP A 655 -30.39 16.87 8.18
N PHE A 656 -30.00 15.62 8.45
CA PHE A 656 -30.91 14.51 8.67
C PHE A 656 -31.07 14.11 10.14
N ARG A 657 -30.60 14.91 11.12
CA ARG A 657 -30.67 14.55 12.56
C ARG A 657 -32.09 14.37 13.11
N SER A 658 -33.11 14.78 12.35
CA SER A 658 -34.54 14.61 12.63
C SER A 658 -35.20 13.43 11.90
N GLY A 659 -34.44 12.60 11.19
CA GLY A 659 -34.97 11.54 10.31
C GLY A 659 -35.31 12.08 8.92
N ASP A 660 -36.24 13.04 8.85
CA ASP A 660 -36.44 13.85 7.64
C ASP A 660 -35.25 14.83 7.45
N PRO A 661 -34.82 15.11 6.20
CA PRO A 661 -33.86 16.17 5.87
C PRO A 661 -34.42 17.57 6.11
N GLN A 662 -33.58 18.46 6.63
CA GLN A 662 -33.93 19.79 7.09
C GLN A 662 -32.84 20.81 6.76
N VAL A 663 -33.21 22.04 6.41
CA VAL A 663 -32.23 23.11 6.20
C VAL A 663 -31.81 23.75 7.52
N TYR A 664 -30.51 23.75 7.76
CA TYR A 664 -29.85 24.46 8.87
C TYR A 664 -28.98 25.61 8.35
N LEU A 665 -28.66 26.53 9.25
CA LEU A 665 -27.79 27.69 9.05
C LEU A 665 -26.79 27.77 10.21
N TYR A 666 -25.52 27.98 9.89
CA TYR A 666 -24.51 28.50 10.81
C TYR A 666 -24.25 29.97 10.48
N ASP A 667 -24.28 30.81 11.52
CA ASP A 667 -23.85 32.21 11.46
C ASP A 667 -22.41 32.29 12.00
N LEU A 668 -21.46 32.60 11.12
CA LEU A 668 -20.03 32.68 11.48
C LEU A 668 -19.72 33.92 12.33
N SER A 669 -20.53 34.98 12.23
CA SER A 669 -20.34 36.25 12.96
C SER A 669 -20.87 36.21 14.40
N THR A 670 -21.87 35.36 14.68
CA THR A 670 -22.35 35.07 16.06
C THR A 670 -21.86 33.73 16.59
N ASN A 671 -21.27 32.88 15.74
CA ASN A 671 -20.83 31.52 16.01
C ASN A 671 -21.98 30.61 16.52
N THR A 672 -23.16 30.72 15.90
CA THR A 672 -24.38 29.98 16.29
C THR A 672 -25.00 29.18 15.14
N GLU A 673 -25.40 27.95 15.44
CA GLU A 673 -26.22 27.10 14.56
C GLU A 673 -27.73 27.27 14.85
N ARG A 674 -28.57 27.32 13.81
CA ARG A 674 -30.03 27.20 13.92
C ARG A 674 -30.68 26.49 12.73
N ARG A 675 -31.75 25.74 12.98
CA ARG A 675 -32.64 25.21 11.93
C ARG A 675 -33.45 26.35 11.29
N LEU A 676 -33.51 26.41 9.96
CA LEU A 676 -34.35 27.38 9.22
C LEU A 676 -35.70 26.77 8.80
N SER A 677 -35.73 25.46 8.55
CA SER A 677 -36.95 24.75 8.15
C SER A 677 -37.90 24.49 9.33
N GLY A 678 -39.20 24.40 9.03
CA GLY A 678 -40.22 24.06 10.02
C GLY A 678 -40.09 22.62 10.55
N PRO A 679 -40.71 22.27 11.69
CA PRO A 679 -40.49 20.99 12.38
C PRO A 679 -40.86 19.72 11.59
N ALA A 680 -41.70 19.82 10.55
CA ALA A 680 -42.16 18.69 9.73
C ALA A 680 -42.19 19.05 8.23
N GLY A 681 -41.91 18.06 7.38
CA GLY A 681 -41.74 18.20 5.93
C GLY A 681 -40.27 18.10 5.50
N ILE A 682 -40.03 17.63 4.27
CA ILE A 682 -38.68 17.46 3.69
C ILE A 682 -38.20 18.84 3.19
N ALA A 683 -37.05 19.31 3.68
CA ALA A 683 -36.40 20.54 3.24
C ALA A 683 -34.92 20.26 2.93
N ASP A 684 -34.53 20.40 1.65
CA ASP A 684 -33.30 19.84 1.10
C ASP A 684 -32.70 20.73 -0.01
N LEU A 685 -31.44 20.51 -0.37
CA LEU A 685 -30.65 21.22 -1.39
C LEU A 685 -30.68 22.75 -1.21
N PRO A 686 -30.19 23.29 -0.08
CA PRO A 686 -30.18 24.73 0.15
C PRO A 686 -29.10 25.45 -0.66
N ALA A 687 -29.43 26.64 -1.16
CA ALA A 687 -28.48 27.61 -1.69
C ALA A 687 -28.71 29.00 -1.05
N ILE A 688 -27.67 29.81 -0.93
CA ILE A 688 -27.73 31.11 -0.26
C ILE A 688 -27.07 32.22 -1.08
N SER A 689 -27.62 33.43 -1.05
CA SER A 689 -26.98 34.64 -1.57
C SER A 689 -27.33 35.83 -0.67
N GLY A 690 -26.35 36.31 0.10
CA GLY A 690 -26.59 37.26 1.18
C GLY A 690 -27.63 36.73 2.19
N ASP A 691 -28.64 37.55 2.49
CA ASP A 691 -29.70 37.20 3.44
C ASP A 691 -30.82 36.30 2.85
N LEU A 692 -30.72 35.87 1.59
CA LEU A 692 -31.74 35.03 0.95
C LEU A 692 -31.27 33.58 0.85
N VAL A 693 -32.02 32.67 1.48
CA VAL A 693 -31.81 31.21 1.39
C VAL A 693 -32.94 30.59 0.58
N VAL A 694 -32.64 29.66 -0.32
CA VAL A 694 -33.63 28.92 -1.12
C VAL A 694 -33.43 27.42 -0.96
N TRP A 695 -34.51 26.63 -1.04
CA TRP A 695 -34.43 25.17 -0.94
C TRP A 695 -35.62 24.45 -1.59
N LYS A 696 -35.44 23.14 -1.83
CA LYS A 696 -36.47 22.20 -2.27
C LYS A 696 -37.35 21.82 -1.08
N ASP A 697 -38.65 22.12 -1.16
CA ASP A 697 -39.56 22.17 -0.01
C ASP A 697 -40.81 21.29 -0.25
N PHE A 698 -40.96 20.22 0.55
CA PHE A 698 -42.07 19.26 0.44
C PHE A 698 -43.13 19.49 1.53
N VAL A 699 -44.23 20.14 1.16
CA VAL A 699 -45.38 20.38 2.04
C VAL A 699 -46.66 19.97 1.32
N GLY A 700 -47.54 19.25 2.04
CA GLY A 700 -48.86 18.86 1.51
C GLY A 700 -48.81 17.85 0.35
N GLY A 701 -47.77 17.02 0.27
CA GLY A 701 -47.61 16.01 -0.77
C GLY A 701 -47.13 16.56 -2.13
N ARG A 702 -46.53 17.75 -2.15
CA ARG A 702 -45.99 18.40 -3.35
C ARG A 702 -44.60 18.95 -3.09
N LEU A 703 -43.72 18.83 -4.09
CA LEU A 703 -42.44 19.54 -4.13
C LEU A 703 -42.66 20.98 -4.60
N ASN A 704 -41.88 21.89 -4.03
CA ASN A 704 -41.93 23.33 -4.28
C ASN A 704 -40.50 23.90 -4.18
N VAL A 705 -40.30 25.15 -4.61
CA VAL A 705 -39.15 25.96 -4.16
C VAL A 705 -39.64 26.96 -3.11
N ALA A 706 -38.97 26.98 -1.96
CA ALA A 706 -39.16 27.99 -0.93
C ALA A 706 -38.01 29.01 -0.96
N VAL A 707 -38.34 30.25 -0.62
CA VAL A 707 -37.39 31.33 -0.33
C VAL A 707 -37.59 31.74 1.13
N TYR A 708 -36.49 31.87 1.85
CA TYR A 708 -36.42 32.37 3.21
C TYR A 708 -35.57 33.64 3.24
N ASP A 709 -36.11 34.69 3.84
CA ASP A 709 -35.43 35.96 4.04
C ASP A 709 -34.96 36.04 5.50
N LEU A 710 -33.64 36.10 5.70
CA LEU A 710 -33.00 36.14 7.01
C LEU A 710 -33.19 37.50 7.70
N THR A 711 -33.43 38.59 6.96
CA THR A 711 -33.66 39.94 7.51
C THR A 711 -35.06 40.08 8.10
N THR A 712 -36.08 39.57 7.42
CA THR A 712 -37.48 39.58 7.92
C THR A 712 -37.83 38.33 8.71
N ASN A 713 -36.97 37.29 8.67
CA ASN A 713 -37.19 35.97 9.25
C ASN A 713 -38.50 35.33 8.73
N THR A 714 -38.79 35.49 7.42
CA THR A 714 -40.01 34.97 6.76
C THR A 714 -39.72 33.93 5.69
N ARG A 715 -40.60 32.92 5.57
CA ARG A 715 -40.59 31.90 4.51
C ARG A 715 -41.76 32.12 3.56
N ARG A 716 -41.51 32.04 2.25
CA ARG A 716 -42.55 32.00 1.21
C ARG A 716 -42.25 30.91 0.18
N VAL A 717 -43.30 30.27 -0.33
CA VAL A 717 -43.19 29.35 -1.49
C VAL A 717 -43.39 30.17 -2.76
N ILE A 718 -42.50 30.01 -3.74
CA ILE A 718 -42.51 30.80 -4.99
C ILE A 718 -43.08 30.02 -6.19
N THR A 719 -43.33 28.71 -6.05
CA THR A 719 -43.81 27.83 -7.13
C THR A 719 -45.28 27.41 -6.95
N PRO A 720 -46.23 27.92 -7.75
CA PRO A 720 -47.63 27.53 -7.66
C PRO A 720 -47.96 26.28 -8.51
N ASN A 721 -48.31 25.16 -7.86
CA ASN A 721 -48.72 23.89 -8.50
C ASN A 721 -47.67 23.24 -9.42
N SER A 722 -46.39 23.38 -9.10
CA SER A 722 -45.27 22.86 -9.90
C SER A 722 -45.10 21.34 -9.81
N GLY A 723 -44.55 20.77 -10.89
CA GLY A 723 -43.91 19.45 -10.89
C GLY A 723 -42.39 19.61 -10.75
N THR A 724 -41.93 20.35 -9.74
CA THR A 724 -40.50 20.51 -9.47
C THR A 724 -39.89 19.20 -8.98
N ASN A 725 -38.67 18.90 -9.40
CA ASN A 725 -37.98 17.66 -9.03
C ASN A 725 -36.54 17.90 -8.50
N ASP A 726 -35.88 18.98 -8.93
CA ASP A 726 -34.42 19.08 -9.04
C ASP A 726 -33.90 20.49 -8.66
N PRO A 727 -32.59 20.67 -8.39
CA PRO A 727 -32.07 21.78 -7.56
C PRO A 727 -32.39 23.21 -8.01
N SER A 728 -32.31 24.10 -7.02
CA SER A 728 -32.46 25.55 -7.16
C SER A 728 -31.17 26.28 -6.76
N ALA A 729 -30.77 27.30 -7.53
CA ALA A 729 -29.67 28.21 -7.22
C ALA A 729 -30.16 29.65 -7.09
N ILE A 730 -29.39 30.51 -6.42
CA ILE A 730 -29.74 31.92 -6.19
C ILE A 730 -28.50 32.82 -6.38
N SER A 731 -28.70 34.00 -6.97
CA SER A 731 -27.71 35.08 -7.00
C SER A 731 -28.42 36.43 -6.83
N GLY A 732 -28.12 37.13 -5.73
CA GLY A 732 -28.90 38.28 -5.28
C GLY A 732 -30.38 37.94 -5.18
N ASN A 733 -31.24 38.77 -5.77
CA ASN A 733 -32.69 38.56 -5.78
C ASN A 733 -33.20 37.49 -6.77
N ARG A 734 -32.33 36.74 -7.46
CA ARG A 734 -32.76 35.88 -8.58
C ARG A 734 -32.59 34.41 -8.27
N VAL A 735 -33.71 33.69 -8.27
CA VAL A 735 -33.78 32.24 -8.02
C VAL A 735 -34.02 31.50 -9.32
N VAL A 736 -33.21 30.48 -9.62
CA VAL A 736 -33.40 29.59 -10.77
C VAL A 736 -33.61 28.15 -10.33
N TRP A 737 -34.42 27.39 -11.06
CA TRP A 737 -34.69 25.97 -10.77
C TRP A 737 -35.16 25.21 -12.00
N THR A 738 -35.16 23.87 -11.92
CA THR A 738 -35.73 22.98 -12.93
C THR A 738 -37.18 22.59 -12.58
N ASP A 739 -38.12 22.89 -13.48
CA ASP A 739 -39.53 22.52 -13.37
C ASP A 739 -39.92 21.56 -14.52
N SER A 740 -40.94 20.72 -14.33
CA SER A 740 -41.50 19.90 -15.42
C SER A 740 -43.01 20.09 -15.65
N ARG A 741 -43.58 21.22 -15.20
CA ARG A 741 -45.01 21.56 -15.38
C ARG A 741 -45.53 21.64 -16.83
N HIS A 742 -44.64 21.58 -17.84
CA HIS A 742 -45.00 21.55 -19.26
C HIS A 742 -44.57 20.27 -20.00
N GLY A 743 -44.16 19.22 -19.27
CA GLY A 743 -43.85 17.89 -19.82
C GLY A 743 -42.38 17.62 -20.10
N ASN A 744 -41.58 18.65 -20.38
CA ASN A 744 -40.12 18.59 -20.39
C ASN A 744 -39.55 19.21 -19.10
N ARG A 745 -38.31 18.88 -18.75
CA ARG A 745 -37.56 19.57 -17.69
C ARG A 745 -36.96 20.85 -18.25
N GLU A 746 -37.34 21.98 -17.66
CA GLU A 746 -37.17 23.33 -18.20
C GLU A 746 -36.63 24.27 -17.11
N ILE A 747 -35.78 25.24 -17.47
CA ILE A 747 -35.24 26.21 -16.51
C ILE A 747 -36.21 27.37 -16.34
N TYR A 748 -36.48 27.70 -15.08
CA TYR A 748 -37.26 28.84 -14.66
C TYR A 748 -36.38 29.83 -13.88
N LEU A 749 -36.78 31.10 -13.92
CA LEU A 749 -36.24 32.21 -13.14
C LEU A 749 -37.39 32.86 -12.37
N TYR A 750 -37.16 33.24 -11.13
CA TYR A 750 -38.05 34.09 -10.34
C TYR A 750 -37.24 35.20 -9.68
N ASP A 751 -37.69 36.44 -9.87
CA ASP A 751 -37.09 37.59 -9.20
C ASP A 751 -37.86 37.89 -7.90
N VAL A 752 -37.13 37.82 -6.79
CA VAL A 752 -37.59 37.98 -5.41
C VAL A 752 -38.10 39.39 -5.13
N SER A 753 -37.52 40.39 -5.79
CA SER A 753 -37.80 41.82 -5.57
C SER A 753 -39.05 42.29 -6.32
N THR A 754 -39.25 41.79 -7.55
CA THR A 754 -40.42 42.13 -8.38
C THR A 754 -41.59 41.16 -8.22
N ASN A 755 -41.36 39.97 -7.61
CA ASN A 755 -42.33 38.87 -7.52
C ASN A 755 -42.79 38.36 -8.90
N THR A 756 -41.86 38.24 -9.86
CA THR A 756 -42.17 37.79 -11.23
C THR A 756 -41.45 36.49 -11.60
N GLU A 757 -42.22 35.48 -12.01
CA GLU A 757 -41.71 34.26 -12.65
C GLU A 757 -41.49 34.48 -14.16
N ARG A 758 -40.39 33.95 -14.70
CA ARG A 758 -40.04 33.90 -16.12
C ARG A 758 -39.52 32.50 -16.47
N ARG A 759 -40.18 31.82 -17.40
CA ARG A 759 -39.63 30.61 -18.05
C ARG A 759 -38.46 30.99 -18.97
N ILE A 760 -37.32 30.33 -18.82
CA ILE A 760 -36.10 30.61 -19.62
C ILE A 760 -36.02 29.70 -20.85
N THR A 761 -36.20 28.38 -20.70
CA THR A 761 -35.99 27.42 -21.80
C THR A 761 -37.30 26.92 -22.43
N GLN A 762 -37.30 26.78 -23.77
CA GLN A 762 -38.47 26.37 -24.57
C GLN A 762 -38.10 25.30 -25.62
N HIS A 763 -37.26 24.33 -25.23
CA HIS A 763 -36.67 23.33 -26.13
C HIS A 763 -37.15 21.90 -25.83
N SER A 764 -36.88 20.98 -26.76
CA SER A 764 -37.27 19.56 -26.66
C SER A 764 -36.29 18.67 -25.87
N GLY A 765 -35.13 19.20 -25.47
CA GLY A 765 -34.19 18.52 -24.59
C GLY A 765 -34.61 18.58 -23.11
N ARG A 766 -33.88 17.86 -22.27
CA ARG A 766 -33.98 17.93 -20.80
C ARG A 766 -33.00 19.02 -20.33
N GLN A 767 -33.45 20.04 -19.57
CA GLN A 767 -32.59 21.08 -19.00
C GLN A 767 -32.51 20.96 -17.47
N GLU A 768 -31.29 20.86 -16.94
CA GLU A 768 -31.02 20.44 -15.56
C GLU A 768 -29.86 21.19 -14.90
N VAL A 769 -29.79 21.12 -13.56
CA VAL A 769 -28.71 21.69 -12.73
C VAL A 769 -28.42 23.16 -13.08
N PRO A 770 -29.40 24.07 -12.90
CA PRO A 770 -29.19 25.48 -13.19
C PRO A 770 -28.33 26.15 -12.09
N ALA A 771 -27.29 26.86 -12.50
CA ALA A 771 -26.52 27.77 -11.65
C ALA A 771 -26.63 29.21 -12.19
N ILE A 772 -26.45 30.21 -11.32
CA ILE A 772 -26.64 31.63 -11.65
C ILE A 772 -25.57 32.50 -10.99
N SER A 773 -25.06 33.48 -11.73
CA SER A 773 -24.18 34.55 -11.24
C SER A 773 -24.60 35.87 -11.89
N GLY A 774 -25.26 36.73 -11.13
CA GLY A 774 -25.76 38.03 -11.61
C GLY A 774 -26.75 37.89 -12.77
N ASP A 775 -26.40 38.44 -13.94
CA ASP A 775 -27.19 38.33 -15.18
C ASP A 775 -27.02 37.01 -15.94
N ARG A 776 -26.15 36.08 -15.49
CA ARG A 776 -25.79 34.88 -16.24
C ARG A 776 -26.35 33.62 -15.59
N ILE A 777 -27.09 32.82 -16.36
CA ILE A 777 -27.63 31.51 -15.97
C ILE A 777 -26.96 30.43 -16.82
N VAL A 778 -26.44 29.37 -16.20
CA VAL A 778 -25.91 28.18 -16.89
C VAL A 778 -26.69 26.94 -16.51
N TRP A 779 -26.76 25.95 -17.40
CA TRP A 779 -27.41 24.65 -17.15
C TRP A 779 -26.86 23.57 -18.07
N LEU A 780 -27.18 22.32 -17.76
CA LEU A 780 -26.91 21.13 -18.59
C LEU A 780 -28.12 20.86 -19.49
N ASP A 781 -27.91 20.73 -20.79
CA ASP A 781 -28.97 20.58 -21.79
C ASP A 781 -28.78 19.31 -22.63
N SER A 782 -29.75 18.39 -22.60
CA SER A 782 -29.63 17.09 -23.26
C SER A 782 -30.08 17.07 -24.74
N ARG A 783 -30.36 18.24 -25.34
CA ARG A 783 -31.07 18.35 -26.64
C ARG A 783 -30.37 17.69 -27.83
N HIS A 784 -29.06 17.44 -27.76
CA HIS A 784 -28.29 16.80 -28.82
C HIS A 784 -27.85 15.36 -28.48
N GLY A 785 -28.38 14.77 -27.39
CA GLY A 785 -28.24 13.35 -27.04
C GLY A 785 -27.27 13.06 -25.89
N LYS A 786 -26.31 13.96 -25.65
CA LYS A 786 -25.55 14.05 -24.40
C LYS A 786 -25.92 15.36 -23.68
N SER A 787 -25.60 15.44 -22.39
CA SER A 787 -25.80 16.65 -21.57
C SER A 787 -24.68 17.65 -21.83
N GLU A 788 -25.03 18.86 -22.26
CA GLU A 788 -24.08 19.87 -22.76
C GLU A 788 -24.24 21.20 -22.02
N VAL A 789 -23.15 21.94 -21.77
CA VAL A 789 -23.23 23.21 -21.02
C VAL A 789 -23.76 24.34 -21.90
N TYR A 790 -24.84 24.99 -21.46
CA TYR A 790 -25.41 26.19 -22.07
C TYR A 790 -25.36 27.39 -21.12
N LEU A 791 -25.26 28.58 -21.70
CA LEU A 791 -25.31 29.88 -21.03
C LEU A 791 -26.48 30.70 -21.59
N TYR A 792 -27.22 31.36 -20.70
CA TYR A 792 -28.13 32.46 -21.00
C TYR A 792 -27.66 33.73 -20.30
N ASP A 793 -27.60 34.82 -21.06
CA ASP A 793 -27.30 36.15 -20.54
C ASP A 793 -28.60 36.97 -20.53
N LEU A 794 -29.03 37.37 -19.33
CA LEU A 794 -30.26 38.13 -19.10
C LEU A 794 -30.18 39.58 -19.58
N SER A 795 -28.97 40.16 -19.62
CA SER A 795 -28.74 41.55 -20.03
C SER A 795 -28.84 41.71 -21.55
N THR A 796 -28.31 40.76 -22.31
CA THR A 796 -28.37 40.71 -23.78
C THR A 796 -29.55 39.90 -24.31
N ASN A 797 -30.21 39.12 -23.45
CA ASN A 797 -31.27 38.17 -23.78
C ASN A 797 -30.80 37.09 -24.80
N THR A 798 -29.51 36.72 -24.77
CA THR A 798 -28.91 35.72 -25.69
C THR A 798 -28.66 34.38 -25.04
N GLN A 799 -28.74 33.30 -25.83
CA GLN A 799 -28.39 31.94 -25.44
C GLN A 799 -27.22 31.44 -26.28
N ARG A 800 -26.18 30.86 -25.68
CA ARG A 800 -25.09 30.17 -26.39
C ARG A 800 -24.74 28.84 -25.73
N ARG A 801 -24.34 27.86 -26.56
CA ARG A 801 -23.65 26.65 -26.09
C ARG A 801 -22.22 27.02 -25.70
N ILE A 802 -21.72 26.44 -24.61
CA ILE A 802 -20.38 26.70 -24.09
C ILE A 802 -19.40 25.60 -24.53
N THR A 803 -19.68 24.35 -24.17
CA THR A 803 -18.83 23.20 -24.53
C THR A 803 -18.89 22.90 -26.02
N LYS A 804 -17.75 22.71 -26.67
CA LYS A 804 -17.68 22.35 -28.10
C LYS A 804 -17.60 20.85 -28.33
N ASN A 805 -17.25 20.10 -27.30
CA ASN A 805 -16.99 18.68 -27.34
C ASN A 805 -18.28 17.86 -27.19
N ASN A 806 -18.23 16.60 -27.65
CA ASN A 806 -19.33 15.62 -27.53
C ASN A 806 -18.98 14.58 -26.44
N ILE A 807 -18.58 15.08 -25.27
CA ILE A 807 -18.41 14.28 -24.04
C ILE A 807 -19.74 14.28 -23.27
N TRP A 808 -19.77 13.82 -22.02
CA TRP A 808 -20.96 13.95 -21.18
C TRP A 808 -20.65 14.90 -20.03
N GLU A 809 -21.45 15.94 -19.84
CA GLU A 809 -21.25 16.93 -18.79
C GLU A 809 -22.24 16.77 -17.62
N ALA A 810 -21.74 17.01 -16.40
CA ALA A 810 -22.47 16.98 -15.14
C ALA A 810 -21.97 18.10 -14.20
N GLN A 811 -22.69 18.35 -13.09
CA GLN A 811 -22.38 19.34 -12.04
C GLN A 811 -21.77 20.66 -12.53
N VAL A 812 -22.59 21.62 -12.98
CA VAL A 812 -22.12 22.93 -13.46
C VAL A 812 -22.25 24.02 -12.38
N ALA A 813 -21.24 24.88 -12.27
CA ALA A 813 -21.23 26.08 -11.44
C ALA A 813 -20.72 27.31 -12.22
N ILE A 814 -21.05 28.52 -11.75
CA ILE A 814 -20.62 29.80 -12.36
C ILE A 814 -20.34 30.84 -11.27
N ALA A 815 -19.25 31.59 -11.41
CA ALA A 815 -19.00 32.81 -10.65
C ALA A 815 -18.32 33.85 -11.55
N GLY A 816 -18.93 35.03 -11.68
CA GLY A 816 -18.44 36.11 -12.55
C GLY A 816 -18.31 35.66 -14.01
N ASP A 817 -17.08 35.66 -14.53
CA ASP A 817 -16.72 35.23 -15.89
C ASP A 817 -16.30 33.75 -15.99
N TYR A 818 -16.28 32.99 -14.89
CA TYR A 818 -15.82 31.60 -14.89
C TYR A 818 -16.99 30.61 -14.76
N ILE A 819 -17.06 29.65 -15.69
CA ILE A 819 -17.98 28.51 -15.64
C ILE A 819 -17.15 27.24 -15.44
N VAL A 820 -17.51 26.38 -14.49
CA VAL A 820 -16.85 25.08 -14.26
C VAL A 820 -17.86 23.93 -14.31
N TRP A 821 -17.42 22.75 -14.76
CA TRP A 821 -18.25 21.54 -14.79
C TRP A 821 -17.41 20.26 -14.68
N THR A 822 -18.08 19.16 -14.32
CA THR A 822 -17.54 17.81 -14.43
C THR A 822 -17.78 17.27 -15.85
N GLY A 823 -16.73 16.86 -16.56
CA GLY A 823 -16.81 16.21 -17.87
C GLY A 823 -16.39 14.75 -17.80
N TYR A 824 -17.00 13.89 -18.61
CA TYR A 824 -16.66 12.45 -18.72
C TYR A 824 -16.07 12.16 -20.11
N PRO A 825 -14.74 11.98 -20.27
CA PRO A 825 -14.07 11.69 -21.53
C PRO A 825 -14.34 10.25 -22.02
N ALA A 826 -13.58 9.80 -23.02
CA ALA A 826 -13.79 8.50 -23.68
C ALA A 826 -13.38 7.27 -22.82
N ASP A 827 -12.57 7.49 -21.79
CA ASP A 827 -12.21 6.54 -20.73
C ASP A 827 -13.29 6.45 -19.63
N ASN A 828 -14.23 7.39 -19.59
CA ASN A 828 -15.26 7.56 -18.56
C ASN A 828 -14.71 7.90 -17.16
N ILE A 829 -13.49 8.42 -17.05
CA ILE A 829 -12.93 8.95 -15.81
C ILE A 829 -13.33 10.43 -15.68
N SER A 830 -14.03 10.82 -14.62
CA SER A 830 -14.58 12.19 -14.57
C SER A 830 -13.52 13.26 -14.27
N ASP A 831 -13.55 14.37 -15.00
CA ASP A 831 -12.56 15.46 -14.99
C ASP A 831 -13.21 16.80 -14.65
N ILE A 832 -12.43 17.77 -14.14
CA ILE A 832 -12.90 19.16 -14.00
C ILE A 832 -12.45 20.03 -15.17
N TYR A 833 -13.40 20.74 -15.75
CA TYR A 833 -13.20 21.71 -16.83
C TYR A 833 -13.59 23.12 -16.41
N LEU A 834 -12.90 24.10 -17.01
CA LEU A 834 -13.13 25.54 -16.87
C LEU A 834 -13.40 26.16 -18.24
N TYR A 835 -14.36 27.08 -18.30
CA TYR A 835 -14.51 28.05 -19.37
C TYR A 835 -14.38 29.46 -18.81
N ASP A 836 -13.50 30.26 -19.42
CA ASP A 836 -13.36 31.68 -19.15
C ASP A 836 -14.13 32.48 -20.21
N LEU A 837 -15.12 33.26 -19.77
CA LEU A 837 -15.99 34.06 -20.63
C LEU A 837 -15.31 35.32 -21.20
N THR A 838 -14.19 35.78 -20.60
CA THR A 838 -13.41 36.93 -21.08
C THR A 838 -12.48 36.54 -22.23
N THR A 839 -11.72 35.46 -22.08
CA THR A 839 -10.82 34.92 -23.14
C THR A 839 -11.55 34.00 -24.11
N ASN A 840 -12.74 33.52 -23.75
CA ASN A 840 -13.58 32.60 -24.53
C ASN A 840 -12.88 31.24 -24.79
N THR A 841 -12.10 30.76 -23.81
CA THR A 841 -11.35 29.50 -23.87
C THR A 841 -11.94 28.42 -22.95
N GLU A 842 -11.80 27.15 -23.37
CA GLU A 842 -12.19 25.93 -22.64
C GLU A 842 -10.90 25.17 -22.29
N ARG A 843 -10.69 24.77 -21.03
CA ARG A 843 -9.58 23.91 -20.60
C ARG A 843 -10.00 22.89 -19.53
N ARG A 844 -9.45 21.67 -19.59
CA ARG A 844 -9.35 20.77 -18.42
C ARG A 844 -8.38 21.42 -17.41
N ILE A 845 -8.68 21.40 -16.12
CA ILE A 845 -7.79 21.95 -15.08
C ILE A 845 -7.07 20.86 -14.29
N THR A 846 -7.70 19.70 -14.12
CA THR A 846 -7.15 18.51 -13.45
C THR A 846 -6.02 17.89 -14.28
N THR A 847 -4.92 17.46 -13.64
CA THR A 847 -3.81 16.78 -14.36
C THR A 847 -3.73 15.26 -14.11
N ASP A 848 -4.62 14.74 -13.27
CA ASP A 848 -4.51 13.41 -12.65
C ASP A 848 -5.50 12.38 -13.25
N PRO A 849 -5.20 11.07 -13.25
CA PRO A 849 -6.11 10.01 -13.73
C PRO A 849 -7.16 9.51 -12.72
N GLY A 850 -7.26 10.06 -11.51
CA GLY A 850 -8.38 9.80 -10.59
C GLY A 850 -9.73 10.34 -11.09
N GLU A 851 -10.85 9.97 -10.44
CA GLU A 851 -12.13 10.64 -10.68
C GLU A 851 -12.19 11.99 -9.94
N GLN A 852 -12.58 13.06 -10.61
CA GLN A 852 -12.90 14.37 -10.02
C GLN A 852 -14.34 14.80 -10.32
N ARG A 853 -15.04 15.36 -9.33
CA ARG A 853 -16.48 15.66 -9.34
C ARG A 853 -16.85 16.87 -8.47
N ASP A 854 -18.09 17.34 -8.59
CA ASP A 854 -18.68 18.39 -7.74
C ASP A 854 -17.85 19.68 -7.64
N PRO A 855 -17.55 20.38 -8.76
CA PRO A 855 -16.77 21.60 -8.74
C PRO A 855 -17.59 22.82 -8.29
N ALA A 856 -16.98 23.65 -7.44
CA ALA A 856 -17.43 24.97 -7.05
C ALA A 856 -16.38 26.03 -7.41
N VAL A 857 -16.82 27.25 -7.74
CA VAL A 857 -15.94 28.34 -8.17
C VAL A 857 -16.33 29.65 -7.48
N TRP A 858 -15.32 30.43 -7.06
CA TRP A 858 -15.50 31.82 -6.64
C TRP A 858 -14.24 32.63 -6.96
N GLY A 859 -14.43 33.84 -7.50
CA GLY A 859 -13.32 34.69 -7.93
C GLY A 859 -12.36 33.91 -8.84
N GLN A 860 -11.08 33.88 -8.48
CA GLN A 860 -10.04 33.14 -9.20
C GLN A 860 -9.69 31.78 -8.57
N ARG A 861 -10.63 31.13 -7.88
CA ARG A 861 -10.42 29.84 -7.19
C ARG A 861 -11.51 28.82 -7.51
N ILE A 862 -11.10 27.56 -7.67
CA ILE A 862 -11.97 26.42 -7.99
C ILE A 862 -11.68 25.31 -7.00
N ALA A 863 -12.71 24.74 -6.35
CA ALA A 863 -12.59 23.59 -5.46
C ALA A 863 -13.45 22.42 -5.96
N TRP A 864 -13.01 21.17 -5.79
CA TRP A 864 -13.76 19.97 -6.22
C TRP A 864 -13.54 18.79 -5.28
N THR A 865 -14.37 17.74 -5.46
CA THR A 865 -14.19 16.43 -4.83
C THR A 865 -13.30 15.56 -5.70
N ASP A 866 -12.24 14.99 -5.16
CA ASP A 866 -11.24 14.19 -5.87
C ASP A 866 -11.15 12.77 -5.26
N PHE A 867 -10.93 11.74 -6.08
CA PHE A 867 -10.87 10.35 -5.64
C PHE A 867 -9.51 9.66 -5.89
N ARG A 868 -8.47 10.41 -6.30
CA ARG A 868 -7.15 9.82 -6.64
C ARG A 868 -6.48 9.07 -5.49
N ASN A 869 -6.81 9.41 -4.25
CA ASN A 869 -6.28 8.77 -3.04
C ASN A 869 -7.20 7.64 -2.51
N GLY A 870 -8.10 7.10 -3.34
CA GLY A 870 -9.01 5.99 -3.03
C GLY A 870 -10.23 6.37 -2.17
N LEU A 871 -10.05 7.30 -1.23
CA LEU A 871 -11.14 8.03 -0.58
C LEU A 871 -11.39 9.37 -1.29
N ALA A 872 -12.54 9.97 -0.99
CA ALA A 872 -12.89 11.30 -1.47
C ALA A 872 -12.15 12.37 -0.64
N ASP A 873 -11.47 13.29 -1.32
CA ASP A 873 -10.81 14.47 -0.76
C ASP A 873 -11.38 15.75 -1.37
N VAL A 874 -11.08 16.91 -0.77
CA VAL A 874 -11.29 18.22 -1.42
C VAL A 874 -9.95 18.75 -1.94
N TYR A 875 -9.93 19.14 -3.21
CA TYR A 875 -8.79 19.80 -3.85
C TYR A 875 -9.15 21.24 -4.22
N LEU A 876 -8.13 22.09 -4.36
CA LEU A 876 -8.22 23.51 -4.73
C LEU A 876 -7.28 23.81 -5.91
N TYR A 877 -7.75 24.61 -6.86
CA TYR A 877 -6.94 25.25 -7.90
C TYR A 877 -7.05 26.76 -7.79
N ASP A 878 -5.90 27.43 -7.68
CA ASP A 878 -5.80 28.89 -7.68
C ASP A 878 -5.35 29.36 -9.08
N MET A 879 -6.19 30.14 -9.75
CA MET A 879 -6.00 30.51 -11.16
C MET A 879 -4.93 31.58 -11.38
N LEU A 880 -4.49 32.29 -10.33
CA LEU A 880 -3.43 33.30 -10.40
C LEU A 880 -2.03 32.65 -10.40
N THR A 881 -1.87 31.61 -9.58
CA THR A 881 -0.63 30.86 -9.42
C THR A 881 -0.55 29.65 -10.37
N GLY A 882 -1.69 29.11 -10.76
CA GLY A 882 -1.80 27.87 -11.53
C GLY A 882 -1.54 26.61 -10.69
N THR A 883 -1.54 26.70 -9.36
CA THR A 883 -1.27 25.56 -8.47
C THR A 883 -2.54 24.76 -8.16
N GLU A 884 -2.45 23.45 -8.31
CA GLU A 884 -3.39 22.44 -7.81
C GLU A 884 -2.86 21.91 -6.46
N GLU A 885 -3.68 21.94 -5.40
CA GLU A 885 -3.32 21.42 -4.08
C GLU A 885 -4.45 20.64 -3.40
N ARG A 886 -4.10 19.62 -2.61
CA ARG A 886 -5.04 18.88 -1.75
C ARG A 886 -5.36 19.76 -0.53
N LEU A 887 -6.61 20.20 -0.42
CA LEU A 887 -7.05 21.13 0.62
C LEU A 887 -7.36 20.44 1.96
N THR A 888 -7.74 19.17 1.90
CA THR A 888 -8.08 18.35 3.07
C THR A 888 -7.27 17.05 3.04
N ALA A 889 -6.48 16.81 4.08
CA ALA A 889 -5.50 15.72 4.11
C ALA A 889 -5.71 14.66 5.22
N HIS A 890 -6.84 14.74 5.95
CA HIS A 890 -7.26 13.72 6.92
C HIS A 890 -7.78 12.46 6.19
N ALA A 891 -7.63 11.26 6.75
CA ALA A 891 -8.01 9.99 6.13
C ALA A 891 -9.53 9.67 6.11
N SER A 892 -10.38 10.70 6.01
CA SER A 892 -11.85 10.57 5.95
C SER A 892 -12.39 10.95 4.58
N ARG A 893 -13.59 10.50 4.23
CA ARG A 893 -14.27 10.96 3.00
C ARG A 893 -14.71 12.41 3.15
N GLN A 894 -13.98 13.34 2.54
CA GLN A 894 -14.37 14.75 2.39
C GLN A 894 -14.94 14.99 0.98
N ASN A 895 -16.09 15.65 0.86
CA ASN A 895 -16.73 15.88 -0.45
C ASN A 895 -17.73 17.04 -0.48
N THR A 896 -18.25 17.33 -1.68
CA THR A 896 -19.24 18.38 -1.97
C THR A 896 -18.82 19.75 -1.44
N PRO A 897 -17.70 20.32 -1.93
CA PRO A 897 -17.24 21.64 -1.51
C PRO A 897 -18.14 22.76 -2.07
N ALA A 898 -18.21 23.86 -1.33
CA ALA A 898 -18.67 25.16 -1.80
C ALA A 898 -17.69 26.24 -1.32
N ILE A 899 -17.46 27.27 -2.13
CA ILE A 899 -16.42 28.28 -1.89
C ILE A 899 -17.00 29.69 -1.95
N TRP A 900 -16.56 30.55 -1.03
CA TRP A 900 -16.83 31.99 -1.03
C TRP A 900 -15.59 32.73 -0.54
N GLN A 901 -15.01 33.59 -1.37
CA GLN A 901 -13.81 34.39 -1.10
C GLN A 901 -12.60 33.52 -0.64
N ASP A 902 -12.31 33.52 0.65
CA ASP A 902 -11.24 32.79 1.33
C ASP A 902 -11.74 31.59 2.15
N ARG A 903 -13.01 31.21 2.01
CA ARG A 903 -13.65 30.15 2.80
C ARG A 903 -14.15 29.03 1.91
N VAL A 904 -13.70 27.81 2.20
CA VAL A 904 -14.23 26.57 1.59
C VAL A 904 -14.98 25.79 2.66
N VAL A 905 -16.26 25.54 2.43
CA VAL A 905 -17.07 24.63 3.26
C VAL A 905 -17.27 23.31 2.53
N PHE A 906 -17.22 22.21 3.26
CA PHE A 906 -17.35 20.87 2.69
C PHE A 906 -17.95 19.92 3.71
N ARG A 907 -18.34 18.73 3.26
CA ARG A 907 -18.79 17.64 4.11
C ARG A 907 -17.61 16.73 4.42
N ASP A 908 -17.39 16.38 5.68
CA ASP A 908 -16.31 15.47 6.14
C ASP A 908 -16.91 14.30 6.95
N ALA A 909 -16.40 13.09 6.76
CA ALA A 909 -16.87 11.87 7.43
C ALA A 909 -16.07 11.45 8.70
N ARG A 910 -15.11 12.26 9.20
CA ARG A 910 -14.15 11.89 10.26
C ARG A 910 -14.73 11.50 11.63
N HIS A 911 -16.04 11.62 11.83
CA HIS A 911 -16.73 11.21 13.06
C HIS A 911 -17.83 10.17 12.79
N GLY A 912 -17.61 9.28 11.82
CA GLY A 912 -18.50 8.16 11.46
C GLY A 912 -19.77 8.56 10.70
N LYS A 913 -20.13 9.85 10.71
CA LYS A 913 -21.16 10.45 9.84
C LYS A 913 -20.60 11.68 9.14
N GLY A 914 -21.34 12.16 8.13
CA GLY A 914 -20.97 13.37 7.40
C GLY A 914 -21.36 14.62 8.18
N ASP A 915 -20.38 15.40 8.60
CA ASP A 915 -20.54 16.68 9.28
C ASP A 915 -20.05 17.82 8.36
N ILE A 916 -20.50 19.07 8.58
CA ILE A 916 -20.02 20.22 7.77
C ILE A 916 -18.80 20.84 8.44
N TYR A 917 -17.76 21.07 7.64
CA TYR A 917 -16.51 21.70 8.02
C TYR A 917 -16.26 22.97 7.20
N LEU A 918 -15.48 23.88 7.78
CA LEU A 918 -15.00 25.12 7.18
C LEU A 918 -13.46 25.12 7.22
N LYS A 919 -12.83 25.32 6.07
CA LYS A 919 -11.40 25.62 5.92
C LYS A 919 -11.26 27.08 5.48
N GLU A 920 -10.49 27.85 6.24
CA GLU A 920 -10.09 29.21 5.87
C GLU A 920 -8.76 29.12 5.11
N LEU A 921 -8.74 29.69 3.90
CA LEU A 921 -7.61 29.64 2.98
C LEU A 921 -6.56 30.68 3.38
N ARG A 922 -5.28 30.30 3.39
CA ARG A 922 -4.16 31.22 3.67
C ARG A 922 -4.25 32.46 2.77
N THR A 923 -4.51 33.63 3.36
CA THR A 923 -4.65 34.88 2.61
C THR A 923 -3.30 35.55 2.39
N ASN A 924 -2.73 35.38 1.18
CA ASN A 924 -1.64 36.23 0.66
C ASN A 924 -2.17 37.65 0.30
N SER A 925 -2.71 38.31 1.32
CA SER A 925 -3.14 39.71 1.45
C SER A 925 -3.51 40.48 0.15
N ARG A 926 -4.78 40.38 -0.26
CA ARG A 926 -5.55 41.52 -0.82
C ARG A 926 -7.05 41.21 -0.76
N PRO A 927 -7.91 42.11 -0.26
CA PRO A 927 -9.35 41.94 -0.37
C PRO A 927 -9.80 42.18 -1.82
N GLU A 928 -10.46 41.20 -2.43
CA GLU A 928 -11.13 41.34 -3.71
C GLU A 928 -12.45 42.10 -3.48
N LEU A 929 -12.68 43.18 -4.23
CA LEU A 929 -13.85 44.06 -4.01
C LEU A 929 -15.08 43.53 -4.76
N GLU A 930 -16.17 43.30 -4.02
CA GLU A 930 -17.50 43.03 -4.57
C GLU A 930 -17.90 44.10 -5.62
N PRO A 931 -18.47 43.70 -6.78
CA PRO A 931 -18.98 44.65 -7.77
C PRO A 931 -20.29 45.28 -7.26
N VAL A 932 -20.17 46.42 -6.57
CA VAL A 932 -21.31 47.16 -5.99
C VAL A 932 -22.32 47.55 -7.09
N ALA A 933 -23.58 47.16 -6.90
CA ALA A 933 -24.67 47.50 -7.80
C ALA A 933 -25.03 49.00 -7.73
N ASP A 934 -25.09 49.61 -8.92
CA ASP A 934 -25.45 50.99 -9.27
C ASP A 934 -26.20 51.81 -8.20
N GLN A 935 -25.49 52.76 -7.58
CA GLN A 935 -26.10 53.94 -6.94
C GLN A 935 -25.44 55.23 -7.42
N ALA A 936 -26.27 56.23 -7.72
CA ALA A 936 -25.88 57.42 -8.45
C ALA A 936 -24.87 58.31 -7.70
N ALA A 937 -23.92 58.86 -8.46
CA ALA A 937 -22.77 59.59 -7.93
C ALA A 937 -23.14 60.86 -7.14
N THR A 938 -22.52 61.02 -5.98
CA THR A 938 -22.16 62.33 -5.41
C THR A 938 -20.65 62.34 -5.12
N ALA A 939 -20.00 63.49 -5.34
CA ALA A 939 -18.55 63.54 -5.53
C ALA A 939 -17.78 64.12 -4.33
N GLY A 940 -16.55 63.65 -4.11
CA GLY A 940 -15.52 64.41 -3.40
C GLY A 940 -14.72 63.67 -2.33
N ALA A 941 -13.75 62.85 -2.73
CA ALA A 941 -12.61 62.47 -1.89
C ALA A 941 -11.33 62.39 -2.75
N LEU A 942 -10.19 62.81 -2.20
CA LEU A 942 -8.93 63.00 -2.93
C LEU A 942 -8.00 61.79 -2.74
N LEU A 943 -7.77 61.01 -3.80
CA LEU A 943 -6.80 59.91 -3.76
C LEU A 943 -5.38 60.43 -4.00
N VAL A 944 -4.51 60.31 -2.99
CA VAL A 944 -3.07 60.58 -3.12
C VAL A 944 -2.37 59.30 -3.56
N VAL A 945 -1.89 59.26 -4.80
CA VAL A 945 -1.14 58.13 -5.34
C VAL A 945 0.36 58.37 -5.17
N PRO A 946 1.10 57.55 -4.41
CA PRO A 946 2.55 57.55 -4.44
C PRO A 946 3.03 56.90 -5.74
N VAL A 947 3.57 57.70 -6.65
CA VAL A 947 4.25 57.20 -7.86
C VAL A 947 5.63 56.69 -7.48
N VAL A 948 5.94 55.45 -7.88
CA VAL A 948 7.32 54.93 -7.95
C VAL A 948 7.54 54.47 -9.39
N ALA A 949 8.64 54.91 -10.00
CA ALA A 949 8.94 54.66 -11.41
C ALA A 949 9.67 53.32 -11.61
N HIS A 950 9.55 52.77 -12.83
CA HIS A 950 10.55 51.84 -13.35
C HIS A 950 11.87 52.59 -13.60
N ASP A 951 12.99 51.97 -13.24
CA ASP A 951 14.21 52.03 -14.04
C ASP A 951 15.03 50.74 -13.84
N ALA A 952 16.09 50.54 -14.64
CA ALA A 952 16.80 49.26 -14.77
C ALA A 952 18.22 49.24 -14.15
N ASP A 953 18.79 48.03 -14.10
CA ASP A 953 20.22 47.68 -14.01
C ASP A 953 21.09 48.28 -12.87
N ALA A 954 21.28 47.52 -11.79
CA ALA A 954 22.43 47.61 -10.87
C ALA A 954 22.71 46.29 -10.12
N ASP A 955 23.97 46.08 -9.70
CA ASP A 955 24.47 44.79 -9.18
C ASP A 955 24.19 44.50 -7.68
N LEU A 956 23.98 43.21 -7.41
CA LEU A 956 24.58 42.40 -6.33
C LEU A 956 24.85 43.06 -4.95
N VAL A 957 24.02 42.75 -3.95
CA VAL A 957 24.36 42.88 -2.51
C VAL A 957 23.82 41.68 -1.72
N THR A 958 24.59 41.19 -0.75
CA THR A 958 24.24 40.09 0.17
C THR A 958 23.46 40.58 1.41
N PHE A 959 22.58 39.73 1.95
CA PHE A 959 21.96 39.98 3.25
C PHE A 959 22.71 39.27 4.37
N SER A 960 23.15 40.04 5.36
CA SER A 960 23.60 39.56 6.67
C SER A 960 22.89 40.37 7.76
N ALA A 961 22.75 39.80 8.96
CA ALA A 961 21.80 40.28 9.96
C ALA A 961 22.07 41.71 10.48
N ILE A 962 21.00 42.48 10.66
CA ILE A 962 21.03 43.81 11.31
C ILE A 962 20.57 43.66 12.77
N GLY A 963 21.31 44.29 13.69
CA GLY A 963 21.10 44.17 15.14
C GLY A 963 20.14 45.20 15.76
N GLN A 964 20.09 45.20 17.09
CA GLN A 964 19.21 46.04 17.92
C GLN A 964 19.58 47.54 17.89
N PRO A 965 18.60 48.46 18.02
CA PRO A 965 18.83 49.85 18.38
C PRO A 965 18.83 50.06 19.91
N ALA A 966 19.66 50.99 20.40
CA ALA A 966 19.68 51.36 21.83
C ALA A 966 19.98 52.86 22.07
N GLY A 967 19.08 53.55 22.78
CA GLY A 967 19.30 54.88 23.38
C GLY A 967 19.17 56.10 22.43
N ALA A 968 19.00 57.33 22.91
CA ALA A 968 18.65 57.77 24.27
C ALA A 968 18.18 59.26 24.30
N GLY A 969 17.41 59.64 25.33
CA GLY A 969 17.07 61.04 25.67
C GLY A 969 15.84 61.62 24.95
N VAL A 970 15.20 62.70 25.41
CA VAL A 970 15.50 63.61 26.54
C VAL A 970 14.20 64.11 27.21
N TYR A 971 14.19 64.23 28.54
CA TYR A 971 13.18 65.00 29.31
C TYR A 971 13.76 66.36 29.75
N PRO A 972 12.93 67.41 29.83
CA PRO A 972 12.96 68.23 31.04
C PRO A 972 11.58 68.69 31.58
N ARG A 973 11.49 68.58 32.92
CA ARG A 973 10.54 69.12 33.92
C ARG A 973 9.62 70.31 33.58
N GLY A 974 8.44 70.26 34.21
CA GLY A 974 7.75 71.41 34.83
C GLY A 974 6.33 71.69 34.31
N ASP A 975 5.33 72.07 35.13
CA ASP A 975 5.19 71.89 36.58
C ASP A 975 3.70 72.06 36.98
N VAL A 976 3.27 71.34 38.03
CA VAL A 976 2.04 71.47 38.87
C VAL A 976 0.96 72.52 38.50
N SER A 977 -0.30 72.08 38.28
CA SER A 977 -1.43 72.33 39.22
C SER A 977 -2.82 71.76 38.83
N GLN A 978 -3.37 70.93 39.72
CA GLN A 978 -4.77 70.89 40.20
C GLN A 978 -5.93 71.33 39.26
N ASN A 979 -6.82 70.39 38.91
CA ASN A 979 -8.07 70.14 39.66
C ASN A 979 -8.86 68.96 39.05
N GLY A 980 -9.32 68.03 39.89
CA GLY A 980 -10.04 66.83 39.43
C GLY A 980 -9.99 65.65 40.42
N ALA A 981 -10.64 65.80 41.58
CA ALA A 981 -11.11 64.66 42.37
C ALA A 981 -12.36 64.05 41.66
N VAL A 982 -12.83 62.82 41.93
CA VAL A 982 -13.05 62.19 43.23
C VAL A 982 -12.98 60.64 43.13
N ASP A 983 -12.27 60.06 44.11
CA ASP A 983 -12.37 58.74 44.76
C ASP A 983 -12.51 57.39 44.01
N GLN A 984 -12.08 56.38 44.78
CA GLN A 984 -12.09 54.96 44.50
C GLN A 984 -13.50 54.35 44.59
N ALA A 985 -13.74 53.30 43.80
CA ALA A 985 -14.68 52.25 44.14
C ALA A 985 -14.20 50.92 43.55
N ASP A 986 -14.40 49.81 44.27
CA ASP A 986 -13.97 48.48 43.83
C ASP A 986 -14.74 48.00 42.58
N VAL A 987 -14.02 47.38 41.64
CA VAL A 987 -14.61 46.45 40.66
C VAL A 987 -13.88 45.11 40.72
N THR A 988 -14.02 44.49 41.89
CA THR A 988 -14.51 43.12 42.05
C THR A 988 -14.39 42.18 40.84
N LEU A 989 -13.53 41.16 40.97
CA LEU A 989 -13.65 39.92 40.21
C LEU A 989 -14.97 39.22 40.59
N VAL A 990 -16.02 39.40 39.79
CA VAL A 990 -17.28 38.63 39.91
C VAL A 990 -17.28 37.51 38.87
N GLY A 991 -16.93 36.30 39.30
CA GLY A 991 -17.23 35.10 38.53
C GLY A 991 -18.74 34.79 38.59
N ALA A 992 -19.39 34.68 37.44
CA ALA A 992 -20.83 34.45 37.35
C ALA A 992 -21.19 32.94 37.22
N CYS A 993 -20.97 32.18 38.30
CA CYS A 993 -21.57 30.86 38.47
C CYS A 993 -22.74 30.93 39.46
N ALA A 994 -23.96 31.09 38.94
CA ALA A 994 -25.21 31.12 39.73
C ALA A 994 -26.38 30.69 38.83
N ASN A 995 -27.28 29.77 39.18
CA ASN A 995 -27.43 28.92 40.38
C ASN A 995 -27.83 27.50 39.90
N GLY A 996 -27.60 26.37 40.58
CA GLY A 996 -26.92 26.01 41.84
C GLY A 996 -26.88 24.46 41.88
N THR A 997 -26.07 23.76 42.68
CA THR A 997 -25.74 23.96 44.11
C THR A 997 -24.42 23.29 44.52
N ALA A 998 -23.87 23.72 45.66
CA ALA A 998 -22.95 23.00 46.57
C ALA A 998 -21.43 22.86 46.25
N SER A 999 -20.64 23.64 47.01
CA SER A 999 -19.37 23.29 47.70
C SER A 999 -18.12 22.80 46.94
N CYS A 1000 -17.04 23.59 47.04
CA CYS A 1000 -15.63 23.18 47.01
C CYS A 1000 -14.86 23.83 48.18
N SER A 1001 -13.71 23.28 48.58
CA SER A 1001 -12.87 23.75 49.71
C SER A 1001 -11.36 23.72 49.41
N LEU A 1002 -10.58 24.58 50.06
CA LEU A 1002 -9.13 24.78 49.83
C LEU A 1002 -8.23 23.92 50.74
N GLU A 1003 -7.01 23.65 50.28
CA GLU A 1003 -5.74 23.75 51.04
C GLU A 1003 -4.60 24.01 50.02
N GLN A 1004 -4.02 25.21 49.95
CA GLN A 1004 -2.86 25.72 50.71
C GLN A 1004 -1.54 24.90 50.58
N ARG A 1005 -0.47 25.59 50.18
CA ARG A 1005 0.93 25.23 50.46
C ARG A 1005 1.60 26.37 51.25
N HIS A 1006 2.64 26.05 52.01
CA HIS A 1006 3.45 27.02 52.76
C HIS A 1006 4.91 27.04 52.26
N LEU A 1007 5.62 28.13 52.56
CA LEU A 1007 7.05 28.30 52.32
C LEU A 1007 7.89 27.73 53.47
N GLY A 1008 9.15 27.41 53.19
CA GLY A 1008 10.17 27.05 54.18
C GLY A 1008 11.57 27.28 53.61
N ASP A 1009 12.36 28.12 54.27
CA ASP A 1009 13.65 28.63 53.79
C ASP A 1009 14.89 27.84 54.29
N VAL A 1010 16.06 28.30 53.83
CA VAL A 1010 17.38 28.34 54.52
C VAL A 1010 18.52 27.47 53.94
N ALA A 1011 19.31 28.15 53.09
CA ALA A 1011 20.78 28.19 53.02
C ALA A 1011 21.64 26.92 52.73
N ASN A 1012 22.52 27.07 51.73
CA ASN A 1012 23.92 27.42 52.02
C ASN A 1012 24.62 28.18 50.87
N MET A 1013 25.67 28.95 51.19
CA MET A 1013 26.42 29.82 50.26
C MET A 1013 27.93 29.52 50.24
N ALA A 1014 28.52 29.42 49.04
CA ALA A 1014 29.90 29.75 48.62
C ALA A 1014 30.16 29.09 47.24
N GLY A 1015 30.86 29.63 46.23
CA GLY A 1015 31.53 30.91 45.97
C GLY A 1015 32.33 30.80 44.64
N ALA A 1016 32.84 31.82 43.96
CA ALA A 1016 32.84 33.27 44.20
C ALA A 1016 33.02 34.09 42.88
N TYR A 1017 33.99 35.02 42.81
CA TYR A 1017 34.25 35.99 41.73
C TYR A 1017 35.28 35.49 40.67
N GLN A 1018 34.98 35.67 39.36
CA GLN A 1018 35.55 36.67 38.40
C GLN A 1018 37.01 37.23 38.56
N PRO A 1019 37.59 38.00 37.59
CA PRO A 1019 37.47 38.01 36.09
C PRO A 1019 38.74 38.45 35.25
N ASP A 1020 38.93 37.95 34.01
CA ASP A 1020 39.69 38.59 32.87
C ASP A 1020 39.64 37.71 31.58
N GLY A 1021 40.02 38.15 30.35
CA GLY A 1021 40.26 39.51 29.83
C GLY A 1021 40.83 39.60 28.37
N GLN A 1022 40.18 40.38 27.50
CA GLN A 1022 40.63 40.96 26.20
C GLN A 1022 40.77 40.12 24.90
N LEU A 1023 40.62 40.83 23.76
CA LEU A 1023 40.81 40.41 22.36
C LEU A 1023 42.27 40.62 21.90
N THR A 1024 42.67 39.97 20.81
CA THR A 1024 43.38 40.66 19.71
C THR A 1024 43.05 40.03 18.35
N VAL A 1025 43.01 40.85 17.29
CA VAL A 1025 42.80 40.44 15.89
C VAL A 1025 44.14 40.48 15.14
N HIS A 1026 44.33 39.57 14.17
CA HIS A 1026 45.25 39.79 13.07
C HIS A 1026 44.59 39.42 11.74
N ASP A 1027 44.76 40.27 10.75
CA ASP A 1027 44.16 40.21 9.42
C ASP A 1027 45.18 40.70 8.37
N ARG A 1028 45.10 40.15 7.15
CA ARG A 1028 45.59 40.65 5.84
C ARG A 1028 45.82 39.54 4.80
N ASP A 1029 44.87 39.45 3.87
CA ASP A 1029 45.09 39.73 2.44
C ASP A 1029 46.25 39.07 1.64
N ALA A 1030 45.83 38.35 0.59
CA ALA A 1030 46.11 38.65 -0.83
C ALA A 1030 47.22 37.91 -1.64
N ILE A 1031 46.72 37.21 -2.68
CA ILE A 1031 47.08 37.31 -4.13
C ILE A 1031 48.14 36.36 -4.75
N GLN A 1032 47.75 35.88 -5.95
CA GLN A 1032 48.49 35.17 -7.04
C GLN A 1032 49.00 33.75 -6.75
N LEU A 1033 48.68 32.68 -7.51
CA LEU A 1033 48.26 32.48 -8.93
C LEU A 1033 49.45 32.55 -9.92
N LEU A 1034 49.61 31.46 -10.69
CA LEU A 1034 50.37 31.22 -11.94
C LEU A 1034 51.40 30.06 -11.84
N VAL A 1035 51.69 29.22 -12.85
CA VAL A 1035 50.89 28.54 -13.92
C VAL A 1035 51.86 27.87 -14.92
N ASN A 1036 51.46 26.75 -15.55
CA ASN A 1036 52.10 26.14 -16.75
C ASN A 1036 53.56 25.61 -16.58
N GLU A 1037 54.11 24.77 -17.46
CA GLU A 1037 53.59 23.96 -18.59
C GLU A 1037 54.58 22.82 -18.94
N HIS A 1038 54.12 21.78 -19.63
CA HIS A 1038 54.39 21.61 -21.08
C HIS A 1038 53.89 20.24 -21.59
N ALA A 1039 53.45 20.23 -22.85
CA ALA A 1039 52.98 19.03 -23.54
C ALA A 1039 54.05 18.48 -24.51
N HIS A 1040 53.83 17.27 -25.04
CA HIS A 1040 54.26 16.96 -26.40
C HIS A 1040 53.28 15.97 -27.07
N VAL A 1041 53.10 16.12 -28.39
CA VAL A 1041 52.04 15.46 -29.17
C VAL A 1041 52.62 14.69 -30.36
N SER A 1042 52.20 13.42 -30.50
CA SER A 1042 52.19 12.66 -31.77
C SER A 1042 51.44 11.33 -31.57
N GLY A 1043 50.47 10.92 -32.38
CA GLY A 1043 49.81 11.62 -33.50
C GLY A 1043 48.85 10.69 -34.27
N ASN A 1044 47.91 11.28 -35.01
CA ASN A 1044 46.85 10.67 -35.85
C ASN A 1044 45.75 9.87 -35.11
N SER A 1045 44.45 9.96 -35.42
CA SER A 1045 43.57 10.93 -36.14
C SER A 1045 42.16 10.27 -36.20
N SER A 1046 41.00 10.93 -36.11
CA SER A 1046 40.58 12.36 -36.02
C SER A 1046 39.10 12.38 -35.53
N ILE A 1047 38.70 13.22 -34.56
CA ILE A 1047 37.95 14.51 -34.72
C ILE A 1047 36.58 14.33 -35.44
N ALA A 1048 35.41 14.78 -34.94
CA ALA A 1048 35.03 15.97 -34.14
C ALA A 1048 33.73 15.68 -33.31
N GLU A 1049 33.19 16.50 -32.40
CA GLU A 1049 33.65 17.71 -31.66
C GLU A 1049 32.64 18.07 -30.52
N LEU A 1050 33.11 18.76 -29.47
CA LEU A 1050 32.40 19.66 -28.53
C LEU A 1050 31.16 19.13 -27.73
N GLY A 1051 30.91 19.54 -26.48
CA GLY A 1051 31.65 20.43 -25.58
C GLY A 1051 30.91 20.62 -24.24
N ASN A 1052 31.60 21.15 -23.21
CA ASN A 1052 31.00 21.40 -21.88
C ASN A 1052 30.00 22.58 -21.91
N THR A 1053 28.94 22.49 -21.11
CA THR A 1053 28.08 23.65 -20.77
C THR A 1053 27.89 23.74 -19.26
N ALA A 1054 28.23 24.89 -18.67
CA ALA A 1054 27.93 25.19 -17.27
C ALA A 1054 26.51 25.77 -17.12
N LEU A 1055 25.93 25.64 -15.93
CA LEU A 1055 24.58 26.11 -15.63
C LEU A 1055 24.51 27.64 -15.62
N VAL A 1056 23.87 28.25 -16.62
CA VAL A 1056 23.48 29.67 -16.63
C VAL A 1056 22.02 29.77 -17.08
N LEU A 1057 21.23 30.55 -16.33
CA LEU A 1057 19.82 30.77 -16.59
C LEU A 1057 19.57 31.49 -17.92
N TRP A 1058 18.59 31.00 -18.68
CA TRP A 1058 17.95 31.80 -19.74
C TRP A 1058 16.43 31.71 -19.59
N ARG A 1059 15.76 32.87 -19.48
CA ARG A 1059 14.29 32.96 -19.49
C ARG A 1059 13.81 32.98 -20.94
N PRO A 1060 12.87 32.13 -21.36
CA PRO A 1060 12.07 32.38 -22.56
C PRO A 1060 11.02 33.45 -22.24
N THR A 1061 11.33 34.71 -22.57
CA THR A 1061 10.28 35.71 -22.80
C THR A 1061 9.43 35.27 -24.00
N LEU A 1062 8.13 35.64 -24.04
CA LEU A 1062 7.25 35.34 -25.17
C LEU A 1062 7.93 35.69 -26.51
N LEU A 1063 7.91 34.74 -27.45
CA LEU A 1063 8.06 35.03 -28.86
C LEU A 1063 6.98 34.27 -29.62
N GLN A 1064 5.96 35.02 -30.02
CA GLN A 1064 4.78 34.54 -30.74
C GLN A 1064 5.18 34.16 -32.18
N VAL A 1065 4.84 32.93 -32.59
CA VAL A 1065 4.96 32.45 -33.97
C VAL A 1065 3.68 31.71 -34.29
N ASP A 1066 3.04 32.08 -35.40
CA ASP A 1066 1.65 31.73 -35.70
C ASP A 1066 1.45 30.29 -36.21
N ASP A 1067 0.18 29.87 -36.26
CA ASP A 1067 -0.28 28.60 -36.84
C ASP A 1067 0.28 28.33 -38.25
N MET A 1068 0.65 27.07 -38.52
CA MET A 1068 0.16 26.24 -39.66
C MET A 1068 0.89 24.88 -39.71
N PRO A 1069 0.20 23.74 -39.93
CA PRO A 1069 0.82 22.42 -39.97
C PRO A 1069 1.37 22.03 -41.37
N TYR A 1070 2.48 21.29 -41.40
CA TYR A 1070 3.00 20.65 -42.61
C TYR A 1070 2.32 19.29 -42.87
N GLN A 1071 2.01 19.00 -44.14
CA GLN A 1071 1.52 17.69 -44.59
C GLN A 1071 2.64 16.88 -45.27
N LEU A 1072 2.63 15.56 -45.09
CA LEU A 1072 3.38 14.61 -45.91
C LEU A 1072 2.43 13.50 -46.40
N THR A 1073 2.23 13.39 -47.72
CA THR A 1073 1.32 12.41 -48.30
C THR A 1073 2.10 11.21 -48.84
N VAL A 1074 1.86 10.01 -48.28
CA VAL A 1074 2.34 8.74 -48.84
C VAL A 1074 1.14 7.99 -49.41
N ARG A 1075 1.25 7.51 -50.66
CA ARG A 1075 0.22 6.69 -51.33
C ARG A 1075 0.75 5.28 -51.54
N ALA A 1076 -0.04 4.29 -51.19
CA ALA A 1076 0.14 2.89 -51.57
C ALA A 1076 -1.13 2.40 -52.28
N THR A 1077 -0.96 1.52 -53.26
CA THR A 1077 -2.05 0.86 -54.01
C THR A 1077 -1.93 -0.64 -53.83
N ASP A 1078 -3.07 -1.31 -53.66
CA ASP A 1078 -3.16 -2.77 -53.71
C ASP A 1078 -3.34 -3.26 -55.18
N PRO A 1079 -3.38 -4.58 -55.43
CA PRO A 1079 -3.54 -5.13 -56.79
C PRO A 1079 -4.94 -5.00 -57.40
N GLU A 1080 -5.98 -4.60 -56.65
CA GLU A 1080 -7.38 -4.59 -57.12
C GLU A 1080 -8.01 -3.18 -57.19
N GLY A 1081 -7.32 -2.15 -56.67
CA GLY A 1081 -7.44 -0.78 -57.17
C GLY A 1081 -8.50 0.10 -56.50
N ALA A 1082 -8.89 -0.22 -55.25
CA ALA A 1082 -9.75 0.65 -54.44
C ALA A 1082 -8.93 1.65 -53.62
N PHE A 1083 -9.32 2.93 -53.62
CA PHE A 1083 -8.66 3.98 -52.83
C PHE A 1083 -9.41 4.24 -51.51
N GLY A 1084 -8.66 4.32 -50.41
CA GLY A 1084 -9.14 4.82 -49.12
C GLY A 1084 -8.03 5.57 -48.39
N GLU A 1085 -8.34 6.75 -47.84
CA GLU A 1085 -7.40 7.56 -47.08
C GLU A 1085 -7.61 7.34 -45.57
N ALA A 1086 -6.51 7.23 -44.81
CA ALA A 1086 -6.52 7.11 -43.36
C ALA A 1086 -5.39 7.98 -42.77
N LEU A 1087 -5.71 8.78 -41.74
CA LEU A 1087 -4.70 9.48 -40.95
C LEU A 1087 -4.16 8.58 -39.84
N VAL A 1088 -2.84 8.61 -39.66
CA VAL A 1088 -2.14 7.96 -38.54
C VAL A 1088 -1.20 9.00 -37.91
N ARG A 1089 -1.32 9.20 -36.59
CA ARG A 1089 -0.29 9.88 -35.79
C ARG A 1089 0.82 8.88 -35.46
N ILE A 1090 2.07 9.34 -35.46
CA ILE A 1090 3.23 8.56 -35.01
C ILE A 1090 3.87 9.34 -33.88
N ASP A 1091 3.85 8.79 -32.67
CA ASP A 1091 4.63 9.29 -31.55
C ASP A 1091 6.08 8.83 -31.66
N VAL A 1092 7.02 9.78 -31.59
CA VAL A 1092 8.45 9.53 -31.79
C VAL A 1092 9.16 9.43 -30.44
N ASN A 1093 8.84 8.38 -29.69
CA ASN A 1093 9.59 7.93 -28.50
C ASN A 1093 9.41 6.42 -28.29
N ALA A 1094 10.12 5.62 -29.10
CA ALA A 1094 10.20 4.17 -29.02
C ALA A 1094 11.53 3.73 -29.68
N ALA A 1095 12.14 2.57 -29.42
CA ALA A 1095 11.76 1.39 -28.64
C ALA A 1095 13.06 0.74 -28.05
N PRO A 1096 13.10 -0.49 -27.46
CA PRO A 1096 12.63 -1.75 -28.07
C PRO A 1096 11.80 -2.66 -27.14
N GLY A 1097 10.54 -2.96 -27.51
CA GLY A 1097 9.65 -3.79 -26.67
C GLY A 1097 8.42 -4.42 -27.34
N ALA A 1098 8.36 -4.47 -28.68
CA ALA A 1098 7.33 -5.15 -29.48
C ALA A 1098 5.84 -4.81 -29.18
N VAL A 1099 5.32 -3.78 -29.84
CA VAL A 1099 3.86 -3.53 -29.95
C VAL A 1099 3.19 -4.56 -30.85
N ASN A 1100 2.01 -5.04 -30.45
CA ASN A 1100 1.03 -5.65 -31.34
C ASN A 1100 -0.36 -5.07 -31.03
N LEU A 1101 -1.03 -4.51 -32.04
CA LEU A 1101 -2.39 -3.98 -31.95
C LEU A 1101 -3.24 -4.53 -33.09
N ILE A 1102 -4.29 -5.28 -32.76
CA ILE A 1102 -5.45 -5.54 -33.62
C ILE A 1102 -6.70 -5.33 -32.77
N ALA A 1103 -7.69 -4.63 -33.32
CA ALA A 1103 -8.91 -4.23 -32.63
C ALA A 1103 -10.05 -5.25 -32.76
N ASN A 1104 -11.16 -4.97 -32.06
CA ASN A 1104 -12.47 -5.62 -32.15
C ASN A 1104 -12.52 -7.09 -31.70
N GLY A 1105 -12.84 -7.29 -30.42
CA GLY A 1105 -13.29 -8.58 -29.90
C GLY A 1105 -14.63 -9.00 -30.52
N GLY A 1106 -14.57 -9.71 -31.65
CA GLY A 1106 -15.65 -10.60 -32.06
C GLY A 1106 -15.84 -11.72 -31.04
N PHE A 1107 -17.04 -12.32 -31.00
CA PHE A 1107 -17.33 -13.43 -30.10
C PHE A 1107 -16.50 -14.67 -30.46
N GLU A 1108 -15.75 -15.21 -29.51
CA GLU A 1108 -15.51 -16.65 -29.42
C GLU A 1108 -16.42 -17.25 -28.35
N GLU A 1109 -17.09 -18.36 -28.67
CA GLU A 1109 -17.93 -19.09 -27.73
C GLU A 1109 -17.06 -19.95 -26.79
N GLY A 1110 -17.45 -20.11 -25.51
CA GLY A 1110 -16.96 -21.26 -24.72
C GLY A 1110 -16.52 -21.06 -23.27
N LYS A 1111 -16.84 -19.95 -22.59
CA LYS A 1111 -16.68 -19.85 -21.12
C LYS A 1111 -17.95 -19.43 -20.40
N THR A 1112 -18.29 -20.14 -19.33
CA THR A 1112 -19.42 -19.83 -18.43
C THR A 1112 -18.93 -19.70 -16.99
N GLY A 1113 -18.35 -18.55 -16.67
CA GLY A 1113 -18.18 -18.06 -15.30
C GLY A 1113 -19.27 -17.04 -14.96
N TRP A 1114 -19.61 -16.88 -13.68
CA TRP A 1114 -20.63 -15.93 -13.23
C TRP A 1114 -19.98 -14.82 -12.41
N SER A 1115 -20.37 -13.57 -12.64
CA SER A 1115 -20.18 -12.51 -11.65
C SER A 1115 -21.22 -12.66 -10.54
N GLY A 1116 -20.75 -12.79 -9.29
CA GLY A 1116 -21.60 -12.72 -8.11
C GLY A 1116 -22.10 -11.29 -7.90
N TRP A 1117 -23.37 -11.12 -7.56
CA TRP A 1117 -23.97 -9.81 -7.28
C TRP A 1117 -24.09 -9.60 -5.77
N GLY A 1118 -23.71 -8.42 -5.29
CA GLY A 1118 -23.74 -8.07 -3.87
C GLY A 1118 -25.13 -8.19 -3.23
N THR A 1119 -25.19 -8.74 -2.03
CA THR A 1119 -26.44 -8.96 -1.29
C THR A 1119 -26.73 -7.84 -0.29
N THR A 1120 -27.67 -6.98 -0.67
CA THR A 1120 -28.72 -6.41 0.19
C THR A 1120 -28.43 -6.18 1.68
N ALA A 1121 -28.42 -4.92 2.10
CA ALA A 1121 -28.52 -4.52 3.50
C ALA A 1121 -29.76 -5.11 4.21
N ALA A 1122 -29.68 -5.21 5.54
CA ALA A 1122 -30.82 -5.58 6.39
C ALA A 1122 -31.95 -4.53 6.31
N PRO A 1123 -33.23 -4.94 6.42
CA PRO A 1123 -34.36 -4.03 6.16
C PRO A 1123 -34.61 -3.05 7.30
N SER A 1124 -34.72 -1.77 6.96
CA SER A 1124 -35.54 -0.82 7.73
C SER A 1124 -37.03 -1.19 7.60
N THR A 1125 -37.86 -0.70 8.52
CA THR A 1125 -39.25 -1.14 8.69
C THR A 1125 -40.27 -0.60 7.67
N ASP A 1126 -39.83 -0.14 6.50
CA ASP A 1126 -40.66 0.62 5.56
C ASP A 1126 -41.21 -0.22 4.39
N THR A 1127 -42.41 0.12 3.92
CA THR A 1127 -43.27 -0.83 3.18
C THR A 1127 -43.38 -0.60 1.67
N SER A 1128 -42.25 -0.44 0.96
CA SER A 1128 -42.15 -0.78 -0.48
C SER A 1128 -40.69 -0.78 -0.96
N TYR A 1129 -40.29 -1.77 -1.77
CA TYR A 1129 -38.94 -1.85 -2.36
C TYR A 1129 -39.02 -2.11 -3.87
N THR A 1130 -38.95 -1.05 -4.67
CA THR A 1130 -38.96 -1.14 -6.14
C THR A 1130 -37.55 -1.17 -6.72
N GLY A 1131 -36.87 -2.32 -6.62
CA GLY A 1131 -35.60 -2.56 -7.31
C GLY A 1131 -35.79 -2.86 -8.81
N ARG A 1132 -34.92 -2.30 -9.67
CA ARG A 1132 -34.73 -2.75 -11.07
C ARG A 1132 -33.43 -3.54 -11.16
N GLN A 1133 -33.50 -4.79 -11.60
CA GLN A 1133 -32.32 -5.59 -11.97
C GLN A 1133 -32.39 -5.99 -13.45
N SER A 1134 -31.23 -6.03 -14.10
CA SER A 1134 -31.06 -6.22 -15.55
C SER A 1134 -29.92 -7.22 -15.80
N ALA A 1135 -30.12 -8.22 -16.66
CA ALA A 1135 -29.13 -9.27 -16.87
C ALA A 1135 -29.16 -9.82 -18.31
N ARG A 1136 -28.14 -9.45 -19.10
CA ARG A 1136 -28.00 -9.90 -20.48
C ARG A 1136 -27.30 -11.26 -20.56
N PHE A 1137 -27.84 -12.16 -21.37
CA PHE A 1137 -27.29 -13.49 -21.63
C PHE A 1137 -27.40 -13.82 -23.11
N SER A 1138 -26.43 -14.56 -23.65
CA SER A 1138 -26.61 -15.30 -24.91
C SER A 1138 -27.08 -16.74 -24.63
N LEU A 1139 -27.83 -17.31 -25.58
CA LEU A 1139 -28.43 -18.65 -25.49
C LEU A 1139 -28.20 -19.45 -26.77
N GLY A 1140 -27.21 -20.34 -26.75
CA GLY A 1140 -27.07 -21.38 -27.77
C GLY A 1140 -28.25 -22.38 -27.74
N THR A 1141 -28.50 -23.04 -28.86
CA THR A 1141 -29.63 -23.97 -29.03
C THR A 1141 -29.60 -25.13 -28.01
N GLY A 1142 -30.67 -25.26 -27.21
CA GLY A 1142 -30.76 -26.27 -26.15
C GLY A 1142 -30.25 -25.80 -24.77
N SER A 1143 -29.75 -24.57 -24.66
CA SER A 1143 -29.30 -24.00 -23.39
C SER A 1143 -30.44 -23.74 -22.41
N SER A 1144 -30.11 -23.77 -21.11
CA SER A 1144 -30.93 -23.20 -20.04
C SER A 1144 -30.07 -22.23 -19.22
N LYS A 1145 -30.58 -21.01 -19.02
CA LYS A 1145 -30.00 -20.02 -18.09
C LYS A 1145 -31.06 -19.64 -17.06
N ARG A 1146 -30.64 -19.37 -15.83
CA ARG A 1146 -31.48 -19.19 -14.65
C ARG A 1146 -31.03 -17.94 -13.91
N LEU A 1147 -31.94 -17.01 -13.66
CA LEU A 1147 -31.74 -15.92 -12.72
C LEU A 1147 -32.34 -16.30 -11.35
N SER A 1148 -31.83 -15.69 -10.28
CA SER A 1148 -32.29 -15.90 -8.90
C SER A 1148 -32.48 -14.55 -8.24
N CYS A 1149 -33.71 -14.22 -7.86
CA CYS A 1149 -34.02 -13.00 -7.12
C CYS A 1149 -34.63 -13.38 -5.75
N PRO A 1150 -34.08 -12.92 -4.62
CA PRO A 1150 -34.78 -12.97 -3.34
C PRO A 1150 -35.93 -11.95 -3.35
N LEU A 1151 -37.12 -12.38 -2.92
CA LEU A 1151 -38.24 -11.48 -2.61
C LEU A 1151 -38.57 -11.62 -1.12
N VAL A 1152 -38.58 -10.49 -0.41
CA VAL A 1152 -38.99 -10.42 1.01
C VAL A 1152 -40.30 -9.63 1.07
N SER A 1153 -41.38 -10.28 1.51
CA SER A 1153 -42.68 -9.60 1.66
C SER A 1153 -42.78 -9.02 3.07
N VAL A 1154 -42.55 -7.71 3.18
CA VAL A 1154 -42.42 -6.96 4.45
C VAL A 1154 -43.64 -7.15 5.35
N THR A 1155 -44.86 -7.14 4.77
CA THR A 1155 -46.14 -7.26 5.48
C THR A 1155 -46.45 -8.64 6.07
N ALA A 1156 -45.59 -9.65 5.85
CA ALA A 1156 -45.87 -11.04 6.28
C ALA A 1156 -44.68 -11.77 6.93
N GLY A 1157 -43.52 -11.13 7.11
CA GLY A 1157 -42.34 -11.73 7.76
C GLY A 1157 -41.82 -13.00 7.08
N ARG A 1158 -42.07 -13.16 5.77
CA ARG A 1158 -41.75 -14.37 5.00
C ARG A 1158 -40.96 -14.02 3.75
N ALA A 1159 -39.68 -14.41 3.75
CA ALA A 1159 -38.84 -14.39 2.57
C ALA A 1159 -39.13 -15.59 1.65
N TYR A 1160 -38.99 -15.39 0.35
CA TYR A 1160 -39.08 -16.40 -0.69
C TYR A 1160 -37.97 -16.18 -1.72
N ARG A 1161 -37.34 -17.24 -2.24
CA ARG A 1161 -36.44 -17.15 -3.40
C ARG A 1161 -37.23 -17.49 -4.66
N VAL A 1162 -37.19 -16.60 -5.66
CA VAL A 1162 -37.84 -16.78 -6.96
C VAL A 1162 -36.75 -16.99 -8.02
N TYR A 1163 -36.92 -18.02 -8.83
CA TYR A 1163 -35.99 -18.34 -9.91
C TYR A 1163 -36.69 -18.25 -11.25
N ALA A 1164 -36.25 -17.34 -12.11
CA ALA A 1164 -36.69 -17.25 -13.50
C ALA A 1164 -35.72 -18.05 -14.38
N SER A 1165 -36.21 -19.05 -15.13
CA SER A 1165 -35.40 -19.87 -16.02
C SER A 1165 -35.90 -19.71 -17.45
N LEU A 1166 -35.05 -19.18 -18.34
CA LEU A 1166 -35.35 -19.10 -19.77
C LEU A 1166 -34.89 -20.39 -20.44
N LYS A 1167 -35.79 -21.03 -21.20
CA LYS A 1167 -35.58 -22.36 -21.79
C LYS A 1167 -36.02 -22.39 -23.26
N THR A 1168 -35.16 -22.94 -24.13
CA THR A 1168 -35.48 -23.17 -25.55
C THR A 1168 -36.07 -24.56 -25.77
N ALA A 1169 -37.16 -24.67 -26.53
CA ALA A 1169 -37.83 -25.94 -26.79
C ALA A 1169 -37.14 -26.77 -27.91
N SER A 1170 -36.14 -27.56 -27.52
CA SER A 1170 -35.39 -28.55 -28.33
C SER A 1170 -34.68 -28.02 -29.58
N LEU A 1171 -33.80 -28.83 -30.19
CA LEU A 1171 -33.13 -28.46 -31.44
C LEU A 1171 -34.16 -28.19 -32.54
N GLY A 1172 -34.02 -27.04 -33.21
CA GLY A 1172 -34.79 -26.68 -34.40
C GLY A 1172 -36.05 -25.83 -34.20
N SER A 1173 -36.52 -25.56 -32.97
CA SER A 1173 -37.70 -24.71 -32.76
C SER A 1173 -37.34 -23.32 -32.19
N LYS A 1174 -37.75 -22.25 -32.91
CA LYS A 1174 -37.64 -20.85 -32.45
C LYS A 1174 -38.73 -20.52 -31.41
N ARG A 1175 -38.77 -21.28 -30.30
CA ARG A 1175 -39.72 -21.10 -29.20
C ARG A 1175 -38.97 -21.16 -27.86
N ALA A 1176 -38.92 -20.02 -27.18
CA ALA A 1176 -38.43 -19.92 -25.81
C ALA A 1176 -39.60 -19.68 -24.86
N TYR A 1177 -39.54 -20.29 -23.67
CA TYR A 1177 -40.52 -20.15 -22.60
C TYR A 1177 -39.82 -19.82 -21.27
N VAL A 1178 -40.53 -19.14 -20.38
CA VAL A 1178 -40.02 -18.77 -19.05
C VAL A 1178 -40.66 -19.66 -18.00
N GLU A 1179 -39.84 -20.34 -17.21
CA GLU A 1179 -40.25 -21.13 -16.05
C GLU A 1179 -39.87 -20.39 -14.76
N LEU A 1180 -40.87 -19.97 -13.99
CA LEU A 1180 -40.72 -19.37 -12.67
C LEU A 1180 -40.86 -20.44 -11.58
N ARG A 1181 -39.93 -20.48 -10.62
CA ARG A 1181 -39.96 -21.42 -9.48
C ARG A 1181 -39.86 -20.68 -8.16
N TRP A 1182 -40.78 -20.96 -7.24
CA TRP A 1182 -40.86 -20.35 -5.91
C TRP A 1182 -40.34 -21.31 -4.83
N LYS A 1183 -39.41 -20.88 -3.97
CA LYS A 1183 -38.88 -21.63 -2.82
C LYS A 1183 -38.94 -20.81 -1.51
N LYS A 1184 -38.98 -21.50 -0.37
CA LYS A 1184 -38.63 -20.89 0.94
C LYS A 1184 -37.09 -20.90 1.14
N PRO A 1185 -36.53 -20.02 1.98
CA PRO A 1185 -35.21 -20.24 2.60
C PRO A 1185 -35.14 -21.64 3.22
N GLY A 1186 -34.02 -22.34 3.06
CA GLY A 1186 -33.84 -23.74 3.49
C GLY A 1186 -34.80 -24.77 2.88
N GLY A 1187 -35.62 -24.40 1.89
CA GLY A 1187 -36.87 -25.11 1.61
C GLY A 1187 -36.99 -25.85 0.26
N SER A 1188 -37.99 -26.73 0.23
CA SER A 1188 -38.50 -27.41 -0.96
C SER A 1188 -39.23 -26.46 -1.93
N LEU A 1189 -39.51 -26.96 -3.14
CA LEU A 1189 -40.19 -26.21 -4.21
C LEU A 1189 -41.68 -26.05 -3.88
N ILE A 1190 -42.17 -24.81 -3.88
CA ILE A 1190 -43.55 -24.47 -3.51
C ILE A 1190 -44.47 -24.49 -4.73
N ARG A 1191 -44.03 -23.86 -5.83
CA ARG A 1191 -44.82 -23.63 -7.03
C ARG A 1191 -43.89 -23.47 -8.24
N THR A 1192 -44.35 -23.94 -9.39
CA THR A 1192 -43.77 -23.67 -10.70
C THR A 1192 -44.83 -23.07 -11.61
N ASP A 1193 -44.50 -21.97 -12.28
CA ASP A 1193 -45.34 -21.32 -13.29
C ASP A 1193 -44.59 -21.32 -14.63
N VAL A 1194 -45.29 -21.60 -15.73
CA VAL A 1194 -44.69 -21.61 -17.08
C VAL A 1194 -45.41 -20.60 -17.96
N ILE A 1195 -44.69 -19.57 -18.39
CA ILE A 1195 -45.20 -18.54 -19.30
C ILE A 1195 -45.09 -19.04 -20.74
N ALA A 1196 -46.19 -18.92 -21.49
CA ALA A 1196 -46.35 -19.45 -22.85
C ALA A 1196 -45.26 -18.94 -23.82
N PRO A 1197 -44.90 -19.72 -24.86
CA PRO A 1197 -43.72 -19.45 -25.66
C PRO A 1197 -43.83 -18.16 -26.49
N VAL A 1198 -42.73 -17.41 -26.56
CA VAL A 1198 -42.62 -16.24 -27.43
C VAL A 1198 -42.58 -16.69 -28.89
N THR A 1199 -43.53 -16.22 -29.69
CA THR A 1199 -43.62 -16.49 -31.13
C THR A 1199 -43.72 -15.19 -31.93
N GLY A 1200 -42.66 -14.88 -32.67
CA GLY A 1200 -42.49 -13.67 -33.48
C GLY A 1200 -41.02 -13.23 -33.46
N THR A 1201 -40.49 -12.73 -34.58
CA THR A 1201 -39.07 -12.36 -34.73
C THR A 1201 -38.88 -10.90 -35.15
N THR A 1202 -39.79 -10.02 -34.74
CA THR A 1202 -39.89 -8.63 -35.26
C THR A 1202 -40.30 -7.58 -34.23
N ASP A 1203 -40.62 -7.95 -32.98
CA ASP A 1203 -41.03 -7.01 -31.93
C ASP A 1203 -39.86 -6.76 -30.98
N TRP A 1204 -39.50 -5.49 -30.74
CA TRP A 1204 -38.26 -5.14 -30.03
C TRP A 1204 -38.32 -5.34 -28.50
N VAL A 1205 -39.50 -5.30 -27.90
CA VAL A 1205 -39.70 -5.53 -26.46
C VAL A 1205 -41.04 -6.26 -26.23
N ARG A 1206 -41.08 -7.27 -25.36
CA ARG A 1206 -42.33 -7.80 -24.80
C ARG A 1206 -42.27 -7.88 -23.29
N ASN A 1207 -43.22 -7.22 -22.62
CA ASN A 1207 -43.50 -7.45 -21.20
C ASN A 1207 -44.25 -8.78 -21.05
N LEU A 1208 -43.59 -9.78 -20.48
CA LEU A 1208 -44.08 -11.14 -20.31
C LEU A 1208 -44.77 -11.31 -18.96
N THR A 1209 -45.97 -10.72 -18.88
CA THR A 1209 -47.03 -11.02 -17.91
C THR A 1209 -46.70 -10.74 -16.45
N THR A 1210 -47.54 -9.93 -15.80
CA THR A 1210 -47.57 -9.79 -14.35
C THR A 1210 -47.82 -11.12 -13.66
N VAL A 1211 -46.91 -11.57 -12.79
CA VAL A 1211 -47.07 -12.77 -11.95
C VAL A 1211 -47.14 -12.38 -10.48
N VAL A 1212 -48.23 -12.76 -9.82
CA VAL A 1212 -48.48 -12.47 -8.41
C VAL A 1212 -47.97 -13.61 -7.53
N ALA A 1213 -47.28 -13.26 -6.43
CA ALA A 1213 -46.74 -14.24 -5.48
C ALA A 1213 -47.85 -15.11 -4.84
N PRO A 1214 -47.55 -16.34 -4.38
CA PRO A 1214 -48.55 -17.27 -3.81
C PRO A 1214 -49.36 -16.75 -2.60
N ALA A 1215 -48.95 -15.63 -1.98
CA ALA A 1215 -49.65 -14.98 -0.87
C ALA A 1215 -50.36 -13.66 -1.25
N GLY A 1216 -50.35 -13.26 -2.54
CA GLY A 1216 -50.99 -12.03 -3.02
C GLY A 1216 -50.25 -10.72 -2.74
N SER A 1217 -49.15 -10.76 -1.98
CA SER A 1217 -48.49 -9.59 -1.37
C SER A 1217 -47.21 -9.09 -2.09
N ALA A 1218 -46.98 -9.53 -3.33
CA ALA A 1218 -45.92 -9.04 -4.20
C ALA A 1218 -46.23 -9.36 -5.67
N LYS A 1219 -45.82 -8.47 -6.57
CA LYS A 1219 -46.09 -8.47 -8.00
C LYS A 1219 -44.77 -8.44 -8.78
N LEU A 1220 -44.59 -9.38 -9.71
CA LEU A 1220 -43.40 -9.51 -10.55
C LEU A 1220 -43.74 -9.17 -12.01
N ASP A 1221 -43.10 -8.15 -12.57
CA ASP A 1221 -43.15 -7.83 -14.00
C ASP A 1221 -41.79 -8.15 -14.66
N LEU A 1222 -41.84 -8.79 -15.83
CA LEU A 1222 -40.68 -9.28 -16.56
C LEU A 1222 -40.63 -8.71 -17.98
N THR A 1223 -39.51 -8.09 -18.36
CA THR A 1223 -39.28 -7.55 -19.70
C THR A 1223 -38.25 -8.39 -20.45
N LEU A 1224 -38.68 -9.05 -21.54
CA LEU A 1224 -37.80 -9.81 -22.44
C LEU A 1224 -37.56 -9.04 -23.74
N VAL A 1225 -36.30 -9.02 -24.18
CA VAL A 1225 -35.84 -8.42 -25.43
C VAL A 1225 -35.20 -9.49 -26.30
N THR A 1226 -35.43 -9.41 -27.62
CA THR A 1226 -34.86 -10.32 -28.61
C THR A 1226 -34.15 -9.54 -29.71
N ASP A 1227 -32.88 -9.86 -29.95
CA ASP A 1227 -32.07 -9.27 -31.01
C ASP A 1227 -32.34 -10.00 -32.36
N PRO A 1228 -32.87 -9.32 -33.39
CA PRO A 1228 -33.12 -9.93 -34.70
C PRO A 1228 -31.85 -10.30 -35.47
N GLY A 1229 -30.71 -9.64 -35.20
CA GLY A 1229 -29.44 -9.83 -35.90
C GLY A 1229 -28.67 -11.06 -35.45
N THR A 1230 -28.58 -11.28 -34.12
CA THR A 1230 -27.92 -12.49 -33.56
C THR A 1230 -28.91 -13.63 -33.25
N GLY A 1231 -30.22 -13.35 -33.18
CA GLY A 1231 -31.22 -14.31 -32.72
C GLY A 1231 -31.27 -14.51 -31.20
N THR A 1232 -30.53 -13.70 -30.44
CA THR A 1232 -30.38 -13.80 -28.98
C THR A 1232 -31.61 -13.30 -28.22
N ALA A 1233 -31.92 -13.88 -27.06
CA ALA A 1233 -33.00 -13.46 -26.17
C ALA A 1233 -32.52 -13.26 -24.73
N TYR A 1234 -32.83 -12.11 -24.11
CA TYR A 1234 -32.38 -11.75 -22.76
C TYR A 1234 -33.41 -10.94 -21.95
N PHE A 1235 -33.22 -10.87 -20.63
CA PHE A 1235 -34.06 -10.08 -19.72
C PHE A 1235 -33.46 -8.67 -19.52
N ASP A 1236 -34.17 -7.63 -19.97
CA ASP A 1236 -33.70 -6.24 -19.81
C ASP A 1236 -34.13 -5.62 -18.48
N ALA A 1237 -35.24 -6.08 -17.90
CA ALA A 1237 -35.67 -5.69 -16.56
C ALA A 1237 -36.47 -6.78 -15.86
N ILE A 1238 -36.21 -6.93 -14.56
CA ILE A 1238 -37.16 -7.47 -13.59
C ILE A 1238 -37.54 -6.32 -12.66
N ARG A 1239 -38.85 -6.12 -12.44
CA ARG A 1239 -39.42 -5.18 -11.47
C ARG A 1239 -40.25 -5.96 -10.46
N VAL A 1240 -40.02 -5.68 -9.19
CA VAL A 1240 -40.86 -6.12 -8.07
C VAL A 1240 -41.66 -4.92 -7.56
N GLU A 1241 -42.94 -5.14 -7.27
CA GLU A 1241 -43.85 -4.20 -6.58
C GLU A 1241 -44.56 -4.91 -5.41
#